data_AF-A0AAI9XIS6-F1
#
_entry.id   AF-A0AAI9XIS6-F1
#
_cell.length_a   1.000
_cell.length_b   1.000
_cell.length_c   1.000
_cell.angle_alpha   90.00
_cell.angle_beta   90.00
_cell.angle_gamma   90.00
#
_symmetry.space_group_name_H-M   'P 1'
#
loop_
_entity.id
_entity.type
_entity.pdbx_description
1 polymer ?
#
loop_
_entity_poly.entity_id
_entity_poly.type
_entity_poly.pdbx_seq_one_letter_code
_entity_poly.pdbx_strand_id
1 'polypeptide(L)'
;MTVPEQYGRRLIPQILDSLASVEPHRIIYSVANSSNISHGFQHISARAFAKAVDKTAWWLHSQVGEKRVVRAAAYIGPQDDLRHVLLTYACVKVGCTGAGIIMNILLPSLFGLHCIMGPEGVVPNMNLIESLADHAEIDIWSMVPSLVDELGETPDVLVKLKQSKFICASGGPVSPLIGSKVNDVVRVLNLTGTTEGLFMGNLWVEKQDWYYFAFHPFSGFEFKEVESGVYEHWIGAGKPQAGLLIELENPTSKTNVVWDSIWATIERANALSLHKNQVQSDYVAFAELDTPFSRTDKGTVKRRATLEAYADYIERFYSSRSDQDTEFLAIDTSSIVSITDAIRHVLGSLSPAIKKATPDDDFFAMGFDSLLVFRAIKTLRVATGLRDLLAPRHLYGSPTLRQFSATLAQLVADMHRKAIDRSASNGTVADNVAEMYRMINLHRMRLSQKVSPFDQMSPNIYLGMKFFYQLRKGARFEDVFVRLQAGLRRAMTLIPELEGKLMPCSEDEIGYKKGDMRISIPPVPCTATANRSTESSRPRQLRYQDLSAVLPSFAELRAGGFASSGFADDVVLSSPLLPPLPADLFVAQANFITGGCILAINMHHQCFDGTGAIMVMRIWGECCRYVQGDASATCAWLDKESLNRNLLQILYEMEGYAKPAGQVDKNVWGFIDIPDPAETGTECVTEIKNLVTESSLPPAPFFPRNFQWPPKPLPNGQHLASSTFIIPTEMIEQLRQDVLADPAAGGLISDSDMIQAFVWRAAVKARRHVAIQLRDETFETDEMAIVELPIDARPYFSKLLPESYMGNLVVINRPSMPVATLCGTETTVAQISQVLRAAAVHITPSLVHDAFTLLQSVPDYTKVTTACMEMEGMHTAVNNLMLFQTSAISFGDEFLDDGGVPSAMRVQMDAINAAFRMLVIHPLREDGGIELVIGTLPEELDALLADGEFTRYCRQKLHHAEKGAGVVSG
;
A
#
# COMPACT_ATOMS: atom_id res chain seq x y z
N MET A 1 -12.02 -16.93 -59.13
CA MET A 1 -11.05 -16.36 -58.18
C MET A 1 -11.75 -15.22 -57.45
N THR A 2 -12.18 -15.46 -56.21
CA THR A 2 -12.81 -14.44 -55.37
C THR A 2 -11.75 -13.42 -54.97
N VAL A 3 -11.99 -12.14 -55.28
CA VAL A 3 -11.15 -11.04 -54.82
C VAL A 3 -11.09 -11.12 -53.28
N PRO A 4 -9.90 -11.05 -52.65
CA PRO A 4 -9.81 -11.07 -51.19
C PRO A 4 -10.67 -9.95 -50.61
N GLU A 5 -11.60 -10.29 -49.71
CA GLU A 5 -12.42 -9.28 -49.05
C GLU A 5 -11.51 -8.31 -48.30
N GLN A 6 -11.57 -7.03 -48.66
CA GLN A 6 -10.78 -5.97 -48.02
C GLN A 6 -11.45 -5.56 -46.71
N TYR A 7 -11.34 -6.41 -45.69
CA TYR A 7 -11.83 -6.12 -44.35
C TYR A 7 -11.24 -4.81 -43.82
N GLY A 8 -12.07 -3.98 -43.19
CA GLY A 8 -11.67 -2.67 -42.65
C GLY A 8 -11.46 -1.53 -43.66
N ARG A 9 -11.60 -1.77 -44.97
CA ARG A 9 -11.43 -0.74 -46.02
C ARG A 9 -12.72 -0.40 -46.79
N ARG A 10 -13.83 -1.07 -46.48
CA ARG A 10 -15.15 -0.86 -47.10
C ARG A 10 -15.98 0.15 -46.31
N LEU A 11 -16.67 1.04 -47.00
CA LEU A 11 -17.71 1.90 -46.43
C LEU A 11 -19.04 1.16 -46.38
N ILE A 12 -19.88 1.46 -45.39
CA ILE A 12 -21.19 0.79 -45.19
C ILE A 12 -22.07 0.83 -46.46
N PRO A 13 -22.19 1.94 -47.21
CA PRO A 13 -22.98 1.95 -48.44
C PRO A 13 -22.47 1.00 -49.53
N GLN A 14 -21.17 0.70 -49.57
CA GLN A 14 -20.61 -0.27 -50.52
C GLN A 14 -21.08 -1.70 -50.20
N ILE A 15 -21.28 -2.01 -48.92
CA ILE A 15 -21.83 -3.31 -48.48
C ILE A 15 -23.29 -3.43 -48.95
N LEU A 16 -24.08 -2.37 -48.75
CA LEU A 16 -25.47 -2.31 -49.23
C LEU A 16 -25.55 -2.40 -50.76
N ASP A 17 -24.72 -1.66 -51.49
CA ASP A 17 -24.70 -1.68 -52.96
C ASP A 17 -24.32 -3.07 -53.49
N SER A 18 -23.35 -3.73 -52.83
CA SER A 18 -23.00 -5.12 -53.09
C SER A 18 -24.19 -6.05 -52.85
N LEU A 19 -24.86 -5.95 -51.69
CA LEU A 19 -26.05 -6.75 -51.38
C LEU A 19 -27.17 -6.52 -52.40
N ALA A 20 -27.45 -5.26 -52.78
CA ALA A 20 -28.47 -4.92 -53.75
C ALA A 20 -28.16 -5.42 -55.17
N SER A 21 -26.88 -5.63 -55.50
CA SER A 21 -26.44 -6.21 -56.77
C SER A 21 -26.59 -7.73 -56.81
N VAL A 22 -26.30 -8.41 -55.69
CA VAL A 22 -26.33 -9.89 -55.59
C VAL A 22 -27.74 -10.39 -55.28
N GLU A 23 -28.45 -9.76 -54.34
CA GLU A 23 -29.78 -10.15 -53.85
C GLU A 23 -30.77 -8.95 -53.87
N PRO A 24 -31.16 -8.45 -55.06
CA PRO A 24 -31.94 -7.21 -55.19
C PRO A 24 -33.33 -7.24 -54.53
N HIS A 25 -33.92 -8.43 -54.41
CA HIS A 25 -35.27 -8.64 -53.88
C HIS A 25 -35.29 -8.99 -52.39
N ARG A 26 -34.12 -9.17 -51.75
CA ARG A 26 -34.05 -9.45 -50.32
C ARG A 26 -34.66 -8.30 -49.53
N ILE A 27 -35.58 -8.59 -48.62
CA ILE A 27 -36.15 -7.60 -47.71
C ILE A 27 -35.11 -7.28 -46.65
N ILE A 28 -34.82 -5.99 -46.49
CA ILE A 28 -33.84 -5.51 -45.50
C ILE A 28 -34.51 -4.70 -44.39
N TYR A 29 -35.62 -4.03 -44.68
CA TYR A 29 -36.43 -3.32 -43.70
C TYR A 29 -37.91 -3.67 -43.86
N SER A 30 -38.63 -3.70 -42.75
CA SER A 30 -40.09 -3.74 -42.71
C SER A 30 -40.58 -2.71 -41.72
N VAL A 31 -41.41 -1.78 -42.19
CA VAL A 31 -41.89 -0.66 -41.40
C VAL A 31 -43.36 -0.90 -41.05
N ALA A 32 -43.73 -0.77 -39.78
CA ALA A 32 -45.11 -0.96 -39.37
C ALA A 32 -46.03 0.06 -40.07
N ASN A 33 -47.16 -0.42 -40.62
CA ASN A 33 -48.11 0.45 -41.33
C ASN A 33 -48.83 1.45 -40.39
N SER A 34 -48.93 1.13 -39.10
CA SER A 34 -49.54 1.96 -38.06
C SER A 34 -49.06 1.56 -36.67
N SER A 35 -49.45 2.29 -35.62
CA SER A 35 -49.22 1.92 -34.22
C SER A 35 -49.86 0.59 -33.81
N ASN A 36 -50.87 0.12 -34.54
CA ASN A 36 -51.40 -1.23 -34.41
C ASN A 36 -50.64 -2.18 -35.35
N ILE A 37 -49.82 -3.06 -34.79
CA ILE A 37 -48.95 -3.98 -35.54
C ILE A 37 -49.75 -4.99 -36.37
N SER A 38 -50.96 -5.35 -35.94
CA SER A 38 -51.83 -6.27 -36.69
C SER A 38 -52.22 -5.74 -38.10
N HIS A 39 -52.05 -4.45 -38.36
CA HIS A 39 -52.24 -3.86 -39.70
C HIS A 39 -51.09 -4.18 -40.68
N GLY A 40 -50.08 -4.94 -40.24
CA GLY A 40 -48.99 -5.44 -41.08
C GLY A 40 -47.86 -4.43 -41.32
N PHE A 41 -46.92 -4.84 -42.18
CA PHE A 41 -45.69 -4.10 -42.44
C PHE A 41 -45.52 -3.77 -43.93
N GLN A 42 -44.91 -2.62 -44.22
CA GLN A 42 -44.39 -2.28 -45.52
C GLN A 42 -42.97 -2.81 -45.68
N HIS A 43 -42.79 -3.81 -46.55
CA HIS A 43 -41.49 -4.42 -46.83
C HIS A 43 -40.68 -3.61 -47.86
N ILE A 44 -39.39 -3.44 -47.59
CA ILE A 44 -38.46 -2.67 -48.44
C ILE A 44 -37.28 -3.56 -48.81
N SER A 45 -37.10 -3.76 -50.12
CA SER A 45 -36.01 -4.59 -50.64
C SER A 45 -34.67 -3.86 -50.71
N ALA A 46 -33.58 -4.62 -50.75
CA ALA A 46 -32.21 -4.10 -50.89
C ALA A 46 -32.08 -3.15 -52.10
N ARG A 47 -32.64 -3.53 -53.26
CA ARG A 47 -32.66 -2.68 -54.46
C ARG A 47 -33.47 -1.40 -54.25
N ALA A 48 -34.64 -1.49 -53.65
CA ALA A 48 -35.50 -0.32 -53.42
C ALA A 48 -34.82 0.68 -52.48
N PHE A 49 -34.22 0.19 -51.40
CA PHE A 49 -33.50 1.01 -50.44
C PHE A 49 -32.22 1.62 -51.03
N ALA A 50 -31.39 0.84 -51.73
CA ALA A 50 -30.17 1.35 -52.37
C ALA A 50 -30.47 2.47 -53.38
N LYS A 51 -31.51 2.31 -54.20
CA LYS A 51 -31.97 3.38 -55.10
C LYS A 51 -32.46 4.62 -54.36
N ALA A 52 -33.16 4.44 -53.24
CA ALA A 52 -33.58 5.54 -52.39
C ALA A 52 -32.36 6.25 -51.78
N VAL A 53 -31.34 5.51 -51.34
CA VAL A 53 -30.06 6.06 -50.84
C VAL A 53 -29.39 6.90 -51.92
N ASP A 54 -29.27 6.39 -53.15
CA ASP A 54 -28.66 7.10 -54.27
C ASP A 54 -29.40 8.39 -54.60
N LYS A 55 -30.74 8.33 -54.67
CA LYS A 55 -31.57 9.50 -54.92
C LYS A 55 -31.39 10.56 -53.83
N THR A 56 -31.39 10.14 -52.56
CA THR A 56 -31.16 11.02 -51.41
C THR A 56 -29.74 11.58 -51.40
N ALA A 57 -28.73 10.79 -51.80
CA ALA A 57 -27.34 11.23 -51.92
C ALA A 57 -27.20 12.31 -53.00
N TRP A 58 -27.80 12.14 -54.17
CA TRP A 58 -27.80 13.17 -55.22
C TRP A 58 -28.51 14.45 -54.79
N TRP A 59 -29.67 14.31 -54.11
CA TRP A 59 -30.34 15.46 -53.52
C TRP A 59 -29.45 16.15 -52.50
N LEU A 60 -28.87 15.42 -51.54
CA LEU A 60 -28.00 15.97 -50.51
C LEU A 60 -26.77 16.66 -51.13
N HIS A 61 -26.12 16.02 -52.10
CA HIS A 61 -25.01 16.59 -52.87
C HIS A 61 -25.39 17.93 -53.52
N SER A 62 -26.59 18.06 -54.08
CA SER A 62 -27.08 19.33 -54.65
C SER A 62 -27.23 20.44 -53.61
N GLN A 63 -27.47 20.08 -52.33
CA GLN A 63 -27.60 21.05 -51.24
C GLN A 63 -26.23 21.46 -50.66
N VAL A 64 -25.25 20.54 -50.64
CA VAL A 64 -23.97 20.76 -49.92
C VAL A 64 -22.76 21.07 -50.83
N GLY A 65 -22.81 20.70 -52.12
CA GLY A 65 -21.74 20.87 -53.12
C GLY A 65 -20.55 19.90 -52.98
N GLU A 66 -19.61 19.92 -53.94
CA GLU A 66 -18.35 19.15 -53.88
C GLU A 66 -17.35 19.81 -52.92
N LYS A 67 -16.98 19.15 -51.81
CA LYS A 67 -15.98 19.67 -50.87
C LYS A 67 -15.07 18.59 -50.30
N ARG A 68 -13.81 18.97 -50.03
CA ARG A 68 -12.73 18.13 -49.46
C ARG A 68 -12.82 17.91 -47.93
N VAL A 69 -13.81 18.47 -47.24
CA VAL A 69 -13.90 18.44 -45.76
C VAL A 69 -15.23 17.81 -45.34
N VAL A 70 -15.16 16.79 -44.48
CA VAL A 70 -16.30 16.04 -43.96
C VAL A 70 -17.21 16.94 -43.12
N ARG A 71 -18.49 17.05 -43.50
CA ARG A 71 -19.49 17.86 -42.78
C ARG A 71 -20.51 17.00 -42.05
N ALA A 72 -20.91 17.50 -40.88
CA ALA A 72 -21.93 16.94 -40.03
C ALA A 72 -23.35 17.14 -40.59
N ALA A 73 -24.14 16.07 -40.69
CA ALA A 73 -25.58 16.15 -40.97
C ALA A 73 -26.38 15.66 -39.75
N ALA A 74 -27.18 16.58 -39.17
CA ALA A 74 -28.11 16.26 -38.11
C ALA A 74 -29.47 15.86 -38.71
N TYR A 75 -30.09 14.84 -38.13
CA TYR A 75 -31.46 14.44 -38.41
C TYR A 75 -32.29 14.68 -37.14
N ILE A 76 -33.43 15.35 -37.30
CA ILE A 76 -34.41 15.59 -36.23
C ILE A 76 -35.74 15.05 -36.74
N GLY A 77 -36.26 14.04 -36.07
CA GLY A 77 -37.53 13.41 -36.45
C GLY A 77 -37.96 12.36 -35.43
N PRO A 78 -39.11 11.72 -35.68
CA PRO A 78 -39.70 10.76 -34.75
C PRO A 78 -38.89 9.47 -34.61
N GLN A 79 -39.10 8.77 -33.50
CA GLN A 79 -38.48 7.47 -33.23
C GLN A 79 -38.93 6.43 -34.28
N ASP A 80 -38.03 5.51 -34.63
CA ASP A 80 -38.24 4.45 -35.63
C ASP A 80 -38.58 4.92 -37.07
N ASP A 81 -38.22 6.16 -37.41
CA ASP A 81 -38.32 6.66 -38.78
C ASP A 81 -37.19 6.13 -39.69
N LEU A 82 -37.54 5.31 -40.67
CA LEU A 82 -36.60 4.77 -41.66
C LEU A 82 -35.85 5.86 -42.46
N ARG A 83 -36.42 7.06 -42.62
CA ARG A 83 -35.74 8.19 -43.29
C ARG A 83 -34.44 8.57 -42.60
N HIS A 84 -34.34 8.34 -41.28
CA HIS A 84 -33.11 8.55 -40.51
C HIS A 84 -31.97 7.63 -40.99
N VAL A 85 -32.28 6.34 -41.16
CA VAL A 85 -31.36 5.32 -41.70
C VAL A 85 -30.97 5.68 -43.12
N LEU A 86 -31.95 6.03 -43.96
CA LEU A 86 -31.76 6.42 -45.36
C LEU A 86 -30.80 7.62 -45.50
N LEU A 87 -31.02 8.67 -44.73
CA LEU A 87 -30.21 9.89 -44.77
C LEU A 87 -28.78 9.59 -44.32
N THR A 88 -28.59 8.73 -43.31
CA THR A 88 -27.26 8.35 -42.82
C THR A 88 -26.43 7.66 -43.91
N TYR A 89 -27.03 6.73 -44.66
CA TYR A 89 -26.37 6.10 -45.82
C TYR A 89 -26.01 7.12 -46.90
N ALA A 90 -26.92 8.05 -47.20
CA ALA A 90 -26.70 9.10 -48.20
C ALA A 90 -25.58 10.07 -47.80
N CYS A 91 -25.50 10.46 -46.53
CA CYS A 91 -24.42 11.28 -46.00
C CYS A 91 -23.05 10.65 -46.28
N VAL A 92 -22.89 9.35 -45.99
CA VAL A 92 -21.63 8.64 -46.24
C VAL A 92 -21.26 8.63 -47.73
N LYS A 93 -22.23 8.47 -48.65
CA LYS A 93 -21.97 8.53 -50.10
C LYS A 93 -21.53 9.92 -50.58
N VAL A 94 -21.99 10.99 -49.93
CA VAL A 94 -21.69 12.39 -50.28
C VAL A 94 -20.42 12.91 -49.56
N GLY A 95 -19.81 12.12 -48.69
CA GLY A 95 -18.65 12.54 -47.88
C GLY A 95 -19.03 13.37 -46.65
N CYS A 96 -20.28 13.29 -46.21
CA CYS A 96 -20.77 13.83 -44.94
C CYS A 96 -20.78 12.74 -43.88
N THR A 97 -20.70 13.14 -42.61
CA THR A 97 -21.00 12.26 -41.48
C THR A 97 -22.48 12.38 -41.11
N GLY A 98 -23.07 11.26 -40.72
CA GLY A 98 -24.46 11.16 -40.30
C GLY A 98 -24.53 10.40 -38.99
N ALA A 99 -25.32 10.93 -38.07
CA ALA A 99 -25.65 10.30 -36.80
C ALA A 99 -26.55 9.08 -37.02
N GLY A 100 -26.06 7.84 -36.88
CA GLY A 100 -26.86 6.62 -37.14
C GLY A 100 -27.12 5.72 -35.92
N ILE A 101 -28.14 4.85 -36.01
CA ILE A 101 -28.35 3.71 -35.11
C ILE A 101 -27.62 2.50 -35.72
N ILE A 102 -26.51 2.08 -35.12
CA ILE A 102 -25.64 1.03 -35.67
C ILE A 102 -26.39 -0.29 -35.93
N MET A 103 -27.32 -0.68 -35.06
CA MET A 103 -28.10 -1.92 -35.19
C MET A 103 -29.01 -1.91 -36.43
N ASN A 104 -29.52 -0.74 -36.82
CA ASN A 104 -30.44 -0.61 -37.96
C ASN A 104 -29.71 -0.23 -39.25
N ILE A 105 -28.38 -0.07 -39.22
CA ILE A 105 -27.58 0.38 -40.37
C ILE A 105 -26.54 -0.67 -40.74
N LEU A 106 -25.70 -1.07 -39.79
CA LEU A 106 -24.54 -1.93 -40.04
C LEU A 106 -24.93 -3.41 -40.11
N LEU A 107 -25.68 -3.91 -39.12
CA LEU A 107 -25.97 -5.34 -39.00
C LEU A 107 -26.84 -5.90 -40.13
N PRO A 108 -27.90 -5.20 -40.62
CA PRO A 108 -28.73 -5.70 -41.71
C PRO A 108 -27.94 -5.91 -42.99
N SER A 109 -27.05 -4.98 -43.32
CA SER A 109 -26.21 -5.07 -44.52
C SER A 109 -25.05 -6.06 -44.36
N LEU A 110 -24.42 -6.13 -43.17
CA LEU A 110 -23.24 -6.97 -42.94
C LEU A 110 -23.58 -8.46 -42.78
N PHE A 111 -24.69 -8.77 -42.10
CA PHE A 111 -25.12 -10.15 -41.80
C PHE A 111 -26.38 -10.56 -42.57
N GLY A 112 -26.87 -9.69 -43.47
CA GLY A 112 -28.09 -9.95 -44.24
C GLY A 112 -29.35 -10.00 -43.37
N LEU A 113 -29.38 -9.32 -42.23
CA LEU A 113 -30.57 -9.34 -41.36
C LEU A 113 -31.73 -8.58 -42.02
N HIS A 114 -32.94 -9.08 -41.78
CA HIS A 114 -34.18 -8.38 -42.07
C HIS A 114 -34.56 -7.62 -40.80
N CYS A 115 -34.44 -6.29 -40.83
CA CYS A 115 -34.75 -5.43 -39.71
C CYS A 115 -36.24 -5.05 -39.69
N ILE A 116 -36.91 -5.27 -38.56
CA ILE A 116 -38.29 -4.88 -38.32
C ILE A 116 -38.27 -3.57 -37.53
N MET A 117 -38.83 -2.51 -38.11
CA MET A 117 -38.93 -1.19 -37.52
C MET A 117 -40.25 -1.08 -36.76
N GLY A 118 -40.19 -0.57 -35.52
CA GLY A 118 -41.36 -0.25 -34.73
C GLY A 118 -42.23 0.85 -35.37
N PRO A 119 -43.43 1.09 -34.83
CA PRO A 119 -44.29 2.16 -35.32
C PRO A 119 -43.70 3.54 -35.00
N GLU A 120 -43.73 4.42 -35.99
CA GLU A 120 -43.15 5.77 -35.92
C GLU A 120 -43.68 6.54 -34.70
N GLY A 121 -42.77 7.01 -33.85
CA GLY A 121 -43.08 7.82 -32.67
C GLY A 121 -43.65 7.07 -31.45
N VAL A 122 -43.69 5.73 -31.48
CA VAL A 122 -44.18 4.92 -30.35
C VAL A 122 -43.01 4.44 -29.49
N VAL A 123 -43.06 4.73 -28.19
CA VAL A 123 -42.04 4.29 -27.23
C VAL A 123 -42.22 2.79 -26.91
N PRO A 124 -41.15 1.97 -26.97
CA PRO A 124 -41.21 0.56 -26.61
C PRO A 124 -41.67 0.30 -25.18
N ASN A 125 -42.60 -0.63 -25.02
CA ASN A 125 -43.14 -1.13 -23.76
C ASN A 125 -43.62 -2.58 -23.93
N MET A 126 -44.01 -3.25 -22.85
CA MET A 126 -44.37 -4.67 -22.92
C MET A 126 -45.56 -4.98 -23.84
N ASN A 127 -46.55 -4.08 -23.95
CA ASN A 127 -47.68 -4.25 -24.87
C ASN A 127 -47.23 -4.24 -26.34
N LEU A 128 -46.26 -3.38 -26.68
CA LEU A 128 -45.69 -3.36 -28.03
C LEU A 128 -44.86 -4.61 -28.30
N ILE A 129 -44.07 -5.07 -27.32
CA ILE A 129 -43.28 -6.31 -27.43
C ILE A 129 -44.21 -7.51 -27.65
N GLU A 130 -45.30 -7.59 -26.88
CA GLU A 130 -46.31 -8.62 -27.04
C GLU A 130 -46.93 -8.60 -28.45
N SER A 131 -47.37 -7.44 -28.92
CA SER A 131 -47.99 -7.29 -30.24
C SER A 131 -47.01 -7.62 -31.38
N LEU A 132 -45.73 -7.26 -31.24
CA LEU A 132 -44.68 -7.65 -32.18
C LEU A 132 -44.42 -9.16 -32.16
N ALA A 133 -44.42 -9.79 -30.98
CA ALA A 133 -44.25 -11.23 -30.86
C ALA A 133 -45.40 -12.00 -31.55
N ASP A 134 -46.62 -11.48 -31.49
CA ASP A 134 -47.80 -12.10 -32.10
C ASP A 134 -47.87 -11.93 -33.63
N HIS A 135 -47.23 -10.91 -34.20
CA HIS A 135 -47.50 -10.49 -35.58
C HIS A 135 -46.27 -10.30 -36.48
N ALA A 136 -45.04 -10.31 -35.93
CA ALA A 136 -43.84 -9.91 -36.66
C ALA A 136 -42.77 -11.00 -36.82
N GLU A 137 -42.98 -12.21 -36.28
CA GLU A 137 -42.07 -13.38 -36.41
C GLU A 137 -40.58 -13.04 -36.19
N ILE A 138 -40.25 -12.53 -35.00
CA ILE A 138 -38.90 -12.00 -34.70
C ILE A 138 -37.96 -13.09 -34.18
N ASP A 139 -36.90 -13.36 -34.96
CA ASP A 139 -35.83 -14.29 -34.59
C ASP A 139 -34.86 -13.72 -33.53
N ILE A 140 -34.54 -12.43 -33.60
CA ILE A 140 -33.50 -11.78 -32.78
C ILE A 140 -34.07 -10.48 -32.24
N TRP A 141 -34.05 -10.33 -30.92
CA TRP A 141 -34.51 -9.12 -30.25
C TRP A 141 -33.33 -8.29 -29.79
N SER A 142 -33.42 -6.97 -29.94
CA SER A 142 -32.49 -6.01 -29.33
C SER A 142 -33.26 -5.19 -28.31
N MET A 143 -32.93 -5.33 -27.03
CA MET A 143 -33.65 -4.72 -25.92
C MET A 143 -32.72 -3.97 -24.97
N VAL A 144 -33.27 -2.97 -24.30
CA VAL A 144 -32.63 -2.36 -23.13
C VAL A 144 -32.86 -3.26 -21.90
N PRO A 145 -31.95 -3.27 -20.91
CA PRO A 145 -32.07 -4.13 -19.73
C PRO A 145 -33.40 -4.02 -19.00
N SER A 146 -33.99 -2.82 -18.89
CA SER A 146 -35.27 -2.62 -18.23
C SER A 146 -36.42 -3.40 -18.88
N LEU A 147 -36.42 -3.53 -20.21
CA LEU A 147 -37.42 -4.33 -20.92
C LEU A 147 -37.17 -5.83 -20.77
N VAL A 148 -35.90 -6.24 -20.62
CA VAL A 148 -35.56 -7.64 -20.32
C VAL A 148 -36.02 -8.00 -18.90
N ASP A 149 -35.81 -7.12 -17.93
CA ASP A 149 -36.28 -7.31 -16.56
C ASP A 149 -37.81 -7.35 -16.51
N GLU A 150 -38.50 -6.37 -17.13
CA GLU A 150 -39.97 -6.35 -17.20
C GLU A 150 -40.54 -7.59 -17.91
N LEU A 151 -39.85 -8.10 -18.94
CA LEU A 151 -40.23 -9.35 -19.62
C LEU A 151 -40.09 -10.56 -18.69
N GLY A 152 -39.05 -10.60 -17.87
CA GLY A 152 -38.85 -11.66 -16.86
C GLY A 152 -39.90 -11.64 -15.74
N GLU A 153 -40.58 -10.52 -15.55
CA GLU A 153 -41.73 -10.36 -14.66
C GLU A 153 -43.09 -10.57 -15.35
N THR A 154 -43.09 -10.79 -16.67
CA THR A 154 -44.32 -10.96 -17.48
C THR A 154 -44.33 -12.32 -18.22
N PRO A 155 -44.62 -13.44 -17.52
CA PRO A 155 -44.53 -14.80 -18.08
C PRO A 155 -45.39 -15.04 -19.34
N ASP A 156 -46.57 -14.42 -19.39
CA ASP A 156 -47.52 -14.57 -20.51
C ASP A 156 -46.98 -13.99 -21.82
N VAL A 157 -46.12 -12.97 -21.74
CA VAL A 157 -45.44 -12.39 -22.90
C VAL A 157 -44.12 -13.13 -23.17
N LEU A 158 -43.37 -13.49 -22.12
CA LEU A 158 -42.10 -14.21 -22.25
C LEU A 158 -42.24 -15.54 -23.00
N VAL A 159 -43.32 -16.30 -22.78
CA VAL A 159 -43.54 -17.58 -23.47
C VAL A 159 -43.69 -17.40 -24.99
N LYS A 160 -44.18 -16.25 -25.46
CA LYS A 160 -44.32 -15.94 -26.88
C LYS A 160 -42.95 -15.79 -27.55
N LEU A 161 -41.93 -15.35 -26.81
CA LEU A 161 -40.57 -15.17 -27.33
C LEU A 161 -39.77 -16.47 -27.39
N LYS A 162 -40.30 -17.61 -26.93
CA LYS A 162 -39.61 -18.91 -26.90
C LYS A 162 -39.09 -19.39 -28.26
N GLN A 163 -39.74 -19.00 -29.35
CA GLN A 163 -39.32 -19.38 -30.71
C GLN A 163 -38.17 -18.51 -31.23
N SER A 164 -37.88 -17.39 -30.57
CA SER A 164 -36.76 -16.50 -30.92
C SER A 164 -35.43 -17.16 -30.58
N LYS A 165 -34.39 -16.82 -31.32
CA LYS A 165 -33.04 -17.39 -31.16
C LYS A 165 -32.33 -16.82 -29.93
N PHE A 166 -32.37 -15.50 -29.75
CA PHE A 166 -31.79 -14.82 -28.59
C PHE A 166 -32.28 -13.38 -28.46
N ILE A 167 -32.09 -12.83 -27.26
CA ILE A 167 -32.25 -11.41 -26.92
C ILE A 167 -30.87 -10.80 -26.68
N CYS A 168 -30.54 -9.75 -27.43
CA CYS A 168 -29.39 -8.89 -27.17
C CYS A 168 -29.78 -7.79 -26.17
N ALA A 169 -29.25 -7.87 -24.95
CA ALA A 169 -29.40 -6.82 -23.94
C ALA A 169 -28.21 -5.85 -24.01
N SER A 170 -28.47 -4.55 -24.11
CA SER A 170 -27.39 -3.54 -24.19
C SER A 170 -27.79 -2.21 -23.54
N GLY A 171 -26.82 -1.50 -22.96
CA GLY A 171 -27.01 -0.18 -22.34
C GLY A 171 -26.97 -0.14 -20.80
N GLY A 172 -26.79 -1.29 -20.15
CA GLY A 172 -26.65 -1.42 -18.70
C GLY A 172 -26.63 -2.90 -18.26
N PRO A 173 -26.40 -3.20 -16.98
CA PRO A 173 -26.50 -4.57 -16.47
C PRO A 173 -27.98 -5.01 -16.40
N VAL A 174 -28.24 -6.25 -16.82
CA VAL A 174 -29.53 -6.95 -16.58
C VAL A 174 -29.52 -7.51 -15.16
N SER A 175 -30.67 -7.53 -14.46
CA SER A 175 -30.77 -8.17 -13.15
C SER A 175 -30.40 -9.65 -13.24
N PRO A 176 -29.41 -10.17 -12.47
CA PRO A 176 -29.02 -11.58 -12.55
C PRO A 176 -30.17 -12.53 -12.22
N LEU A 177 -31.00 -12.17 -11.24
CA LEU A 177 -32.11 -13.01 -10.78
C LEU A 177 -33.26 -13.03 -11.79
N ILE A 178 -33.62 -11.88 -12.35
CA ILE A 178 -34.76 -11.75 -13.26
C ILE A 178 -34.35 -12.19 -14.67
N GLY A 179 -33.20 -11.75 -15.16
CA GLY A 179 -32.66 -12.12 -16.46
C GLY A 179 -32.39 -13.61 -16.59
N SER A 180 -32.08 -14.33 -15.50
CA SER A 180 -31.96 -15.80 -15.54
C SER A 180 -33.28 -16.47 -15.93
N LYS A 181 -34.43 -15.97 -15.44
CA LYS A 181 -35.76 -16.49 -15.81
C LYS A 181 -36.03 -16.30 -17.30
N VAL A 182 -35.60 -15.17 -17.86
CA VAL A 182 -35.72 -14.90 -19.30
C VAL A 182 -34.79 -15.84 -20.08
N ASN A 183 -33.53 -15.96 -19.67
CA ASN A 183 -32.52 -16.81 -20.29
C ASN A 183 -32.92 -18.29 -20.33
N ASP A 184 -33.69 -18.76 -19.34
CA ASP A 184 -34.24 -20.11 -19.33
C ASP A 184 -35.18 -20.36 -20.52
N VAL A 185 -36.01 -19.37 -20.87
CA VAL A 185 -37.00 -19.46 -21.96
C VAL A 185 -36.39 -19.11 -23.32
N VAL A 186 -35.65 -18.00 -23.40
CA VAL A 186 -35.01 -17.49 -24.62
C VAL A 186 -33.63 -16.94 -24.24
N ARG A 187 -32.60 -17.34 -24.99
CA ARG A 187 -31.22 -17.03 -24.62
C ARG A 187 -30.97 -15.53 -24.54
N VAL A 188 -30.39 -15.06 -23.44
CA VAL A 188 -29.98 -13.65 -23.26
C VAL A 188 -28.49 -13.52 -23.55
N LEU A 189 -28.12 -12.54 -24.37
CA LEU A 189 -26.74 -12.16 -24.67
C LEU A 189 -26.50 -10.73 -24.21
N ASN A 190 -25.58 -10.56 -23.27
CA ASN A 190 -25.15 -9.24 -22.84
C ASN A 190 -24.15 -8.66 -23.86
N LEU A 191 -24.44 -7.45 -24.33
CA LEU A 191 -23.55 -6.66 -25.18
C LEU A 191 -23.06 -5.44 -24.40
N THR A 192 -21.75 -5.27 -24.40
CA THR A 192 -21.09 -4.09 -23.84
C THR A 192 -20.40 -3.31 -24.95
N GLY A 193 -20.33 -2.01 -24.78
CA GLY A 193 -19.84 -1.08 -25.78
C GLY A 193 -19.78 0.32 -25.20
N THR A 194 -18.95 1.16 -25.82
CA THR A 194 -18.94 2.59 -25.52
C THR A 194 -19.35 3.35 -26.77
N THR A 195 -19.95 4.53 -26.61
CA THR A 195 -20.28 5.41 -27.74
C THR A 195 -19.05 5.70 -28.60
N GLU A 196 -17.86 5.71 -27.99
CA GLU A 196 -16.58 6.04 -28.60
C GLU A 196 -15.81 4.84 -29.16
N GLY A 197 -16.06 3.63 -28.65
CA GLY A 197 -15.38 2.38 -29.03
C GLY A 197 -16.23 1.38 -29.81
N LEU A 198 -17.50 1.71 -30.08
CA LEU A 198 -18.51 0.78 -30.61
C LEU A 198 -18.73 -0.43 -29.67
N PHE A 199 -19.41 -1.47 -30.15
CA PHE A 199 -19.56 -2.71 -29.40
C PHE A 199 -18.21 -3.40 -29.25
N MET A 200 -17.96 -3.88 -28.04
CA MET A 200 -16.82 -4.72 -27.73
C MET A 200 -17.07 -6.11 -28.34
N GLY A 201 -16.09 -6.64 -29.07
CA GLY A 201 -16.24 -7.96 -29.70
C GLY A 201 -16.31 -9.05 -28.64
N ASN A 202 -17.50 -9.63 -28.46
CA ASN A 202 -17.75 -10.72 -27.52
C ASN A 202 -17.83 -12.06 -28.26
N LEU A 203 -17.26 -13.09 -27.64
CA LEU A 203 -17.45 -14.49 -27.97
C LEU A 203 -18.75 -15.01 -27.34
N TRP A 204 -19.24 -16.10 -27.90
CA TRP A 204 -20.37 -16.84 -27.33
C TRP A 204 -19.89 -17.54 -26.06
N VAL A 205 -20.54 -17.24 -24.94
CA VAL A 205 -20.36 -17.95 -23.66
C VAL A 205 -21.27 -19.18 -23.60
N GLU A 206 -21.11 -20.06 -22.61
CA GLU A 206 -22.09 -21.11 -22.39
C GLU A 206 -23.40 -20.54 -21.81
N LYS A 207 -24.52 -21.28 -21.91
CA LYS A 207 -25.83 -20.75 -21.49
C LYS A 207 -25.89 -20.39 -19.99
N GLN A 208 -25.19 -21.14 -19.15
CA GLN A 208 -25.07 -20.86 -17.72
C GLN A 208 -24.24 -19.61 -17.41
N ASP A 209 -23.33 -19.23 -18.31
CA ASP A 209 -22.41 -18.09 -18.13
C ASP A 209 -22.92 -16.82 -18.80
N TRP A 210 -24.22 -16.77 -19.16
CA TRP A 210 -24.84 -15.67 -19.90
C TRP A 210 -24.62 -14.28 -19.27
N TYR A 211 -24.40 -14.23 -17.95
CA TYR A 211 -24.12 -13.00 -17.21
C TYR A 211 -22.71 -12.45 -17.46
N TYR A 212 -21.76 -13.31 -17.82
CA TYR A 212 -20.36 -12.95 -18.01
C TYR A 212 -20.02 -12.64 -19.47
N PHE A 213 -18.97 -11.84 -19.68
CA PHE A 213 -18.44 -11.53 -21.00
C PHE A 213 -17.22 -12.39 -21.30
N ALA A 214 -17.22 -13.05 -22.45
CA ALA A 214 -16.00 -13.58 -23.05
C ALA A 214 -15.60 -12.65 -24.19
N PHE A 215 -14.45 -12.01 -24.14
CA PHE A 215 -14.03 -11.09 -25.19
C PHE A 215 -13.18 -11.78 -26.25
N HIS A 216 -13.40 -11.42 -27.51
CA HIS A 216 -12.62 -11.94 -28.63
C HIS A 216 -11.17 -11.40 -28.56
N PRO A 217 -10.11 -12.19 -28.81
CA PRO A 217 -8.72 -11.71 -28.78
C PRO A 217 -8.44 -10.48 -29.68
N PHE A 218 -9.04 -10.44 -30.87
CA PHE A 218 -9.01 -9.25 -31.75
C PHE A 218 -9.77 -8.01 -31.26
N SER A 219 -10.49 -8.08 -30.14
CA SER A 219 -11.11 -6.89 -29.52
C SER A 219 -10.07 -5.94 -28.92
N GLY A 220 -8.80 -6.34 -28.87
CA GLY A 220 -7.69 -5.47 -28.47
C GLY A 220 -7.60 -5.23 -26.96
N PHE A 221 -8.24 -6.09 -26.18
CA PHE A 221 -8.19 -6.04 -24.72
C PHE A 221 -6.94 -6.74 -24.20
N GLU A 222 -6.17 -6.02 -23.38
CA GLU A 222 -5.01 -6.55 -22.69
C GLU A 222 -5.42 -6.89 -21.24
N PHE A 223 -5.36 -8.17 -20.91
CA PHE A 223 -5.67 -8.68 -19.59
C PHE A 223 -4.36 -9.02 -18.89
N LYS A 224 -4.00 -8.25 -17.87
CA LYS A 224 -2.79 -8.49 -17.07
C LYS A 224 -3.15 -9.22 -15.80
N GLU A 225 -2.41 -10.29 -15.52
CA GLU A 225 -2.59 -11.05 -14.29
C GLU A 225 -2.15 -10.17 -13.11
N VAL A 226 -3.07 -9.92 -12.20
CA VAL A 226 -2.82 -9.14 -10.97
C VAL A 226 -2.73 -10.07 -9.75
N GLU A 227 -3.43 -11.19 -9.80
CA GLU A 227 -3.37 -12.30 -8.84
C GLU A 227 -3.53 -13.61 -9.61
N SER A 228 -3.17 -14.75 -8.99
CA SER A 228 -3.27 -16.04 -9.68
C SER A 228 -4.70 -16.30 -10.17
N GLY A 229 -4.87 -16.36 -11.49
CA GLY A 229 -6.18 -16.57 -12.12
C GLY A 229 -7.11 -15.34 -12.17
N VAL A 230 -6.67 -14.18 -11.65
CA VAL A 230 -7.41 -12.91 -11.71
C VAL A 230 -6.68 -11.96 -12.64
N TYR A 231 -7.35 -11.54 -13.71
CA TYR A 231 -6.79 -10.66 -14.72
C TYR A 231 -7.54 -9.34 -14.77
N GLU A 232 -6.80 -8.24 -14.72
CA GLU A 232 -7.34 -6.88 -14.87
C GLU A 232 -7.28 -6.45 -16.33
N HIS A 233 -8.38 -5.89 -16.83
CA HIS A 233 -8.45 -5.33 -18.17
C HIS A 233 -7.89 -3.91 -18.22
N TRP A 234 -6.87 -3.68 -19.04
CA TRP A 234 -6.25 -2.36 -19.22
C TRP A 234 -6.74 -1.70 -20.52
N ILE A 235 -7.30 -0.47 -20.43
CA ILE A 235 -7.68 0.36 -21.59
C ILE A 235 -7.03 1.74 -21.47
N GLY A 236 -6.25 2.17 -22.47
CA GLY A 236 -5.66 3.52 -22.54
C GLY A 236 -4.16 3.52 -22.86
N ALA A 237 -3.53 4.70 -22.88
CA ALA A 237 -2.14 4.91 -23.31
C ALA A 237 -1.07 4.45 -22.30
N GLY A 238 -1.36 3.47 -21.44
CA GLY A 238 -0.39 2.94 -20.46
C GLY A 238 0.10 3.96 -19.42
N LYS A 239 -0.72 4.95 -19.05
CA LYS A 239 -0.39 5.94 -18.01
C LYS A 239 -0.75 5.41 -16.61
N PRO A 240 0.01 5.79 -15.56
CA PRO A 240 -0.11 5.20 -14.22
C PRO A 240 -1.36 5.65 -13.43
N GLN A 241 -2.09 6.67 -13.90
CA GLN A 241 -3.30 7.22 -13.26
C GLN A 241 -4.34 7.63 -14.31
N ALA A 242 -5.62 7.57 -13.95
CA ALA A 242 -6.72 8.00 -14.81
C ALA A 242 -6.83 9.53 -14.85
N GLY A 243 -6.84 10.13 -16.04
CA GLY A 243 -6.96 11.57 -16.25
C GLY A 243 -8.21 11.99 -17.00
N LEU A 244 -8.69 13.19 -16.68
CA LEU A 244 -9.92 13.79 -17.20
C LEU A 244 -9.60 15.12 -17.88
N LEU A 245 -9.85 15.22 -19.20
CA LEU A 245 -9.73 16.48 -19.93
C LEU A 245 -11.14 17.08 -20.15
N ILE A 246 -11.34 18.33 -19.76
CA ILE A 246 -12.64 19.02 -19.75
C ILE A 246 -12.62 20.22 -20.69
N GLU A 247 -13.55 20.27 -21.64
CA GLU A 247 -13.81 21.48 -22.44
C GLU A 247 -14.98 22.26 -21.84
N LEU A 248 -14.74 23.52 -21.45
CA LEU A 248 -15.78 24.43 -20.95
C LEU A 248 -16.51 25.11 -22.11
N GLU A 249 -17.83 25.27 -21.96
CA GLU A 249 -18.67 25.96 -22.97
C GLU A 249 -18.22 27.41 -23.20
N ASN A 250 -17.77 28.09 -22.14
CA ASN A 250 -17.04 29.33 -22.24
C ASN A 250 -15.64 29.16 -21.60
N PRO A 251 -14.55 29.20 -22.40
CA PRO A 251 -13.20 28.99 -21.91
C PRO A 251 -12.72 30.05 -20.89
N THR A 252 -13.37 31.22 -20.83
CA THR A 252 -13.04 32.30 -19.90
C THR A 252 -13.75 32.20 -18.54
N SER A 253 -14.73 31.30 -18.39
CA SER A 253 -15.48 31.09 -17.14
C SER A 253 -14.88 30.00 -16.23
N LYS A 254 -13.55 29.96 -16.13
CA LYS A 254 -12.82 29.14 -15.15
C LYS A 254 -12.93 29.78 -13.76
N THR A 255 -14.12 29.77 -13.15
CA THR A 255 -14.34 30.29 -11.80
C THR A 255 -14.36 29.15 -10.78
N ASN A 256 -14.02 29.44 -9.52
CA ASN A 256 -14.04 28.44 -8.43
C ASN A 256 -15.42 27.77 -8.28
N VAL A 257 -16.51 28.51 -8.53
CA VAL A 257 -17.89 27.97 -8.47
C VAL A 257 -18.12 26.88 -9.52
N VAL A 258 -17.56 27.05 -10.73
CA VAL A 258 -17.65 26.04 -11.80
C VAL A 258 -16.77 24.84 -11.47
N TRP A 259 -15.58 25.08 -10.90
CA TRP A 259 -14.69 24.03 -10.43
C TRP A 259 -15.32 23.18 -9.32
N ASP A 260 -15.89 23.79 -8.27
CA ASP A 260 -16.53 23.10 -7.15
C ASP A 260 -17.72 22.23 -7.62
N SER A 261 -18.49 22.71 -8.60
CA SER A 261 -19.59 21.95 -9.21
C SER A 261 -19.09 20.74 -10.01
N ILE A 262 -18.02 20.92 -10.79
CA ILE A 262 -17.36 19.83 -11.52
C ILE A 262 -16.77 18.82 -10.54
N TRP A 263 -16.07 19.28 -9.50
CA TRP A 263 -15.44 18.43 -8.49
C TRP A 263 -16.46 17.66 -7.67
N ALA A 264 -17.56 18.28 -7.22
CA ALA A 264 -18.65 17.57 -6.55
C ALA A 264 -19.27 16.45 -7.43
N THR A 265 -19.22 16.60 -8.76
CA THR A 265 -19.64 15.56 -9.70
C THR A 265 -18.60 14.44 -9.81
N ILE A 266 -17.31 14.78 -9.83
CA ILE A 266 -16.19 13.83 -9.80
C ILE A 266 -16.17 13.04 -8.49
N GLU A 267 -16.39 13.67 -7.33
CA GLU A 267 -16.44 13.01 -6.02
C GLU A 267 -17.56 11.97 -5.93
N ARG A 268 -18.76 12.29 -6.44
CA ARG A 268 -19.87 11.32 -6.54
C ARG A 268 -19.51 10.14 -7.44
N ALA A 269 -18.79 10.36 -8.53
CA ALA A 269 -18.34 9.30 -9.43
C ALA A 269 -17.21 8.44 -8.81
N ASN A 270 -16.28 9.06 -8.09
CA ASN A 270 -15.19 8.39 -7.39
C ASN A 270 -15.69 7.51 -6.24
N ALA A 271 -16.71 7.95 -5.49
CA ALA A 271 -17.33 7.19 -4.40
C ALA A 271 -17.98 5.87 -4.86
N LEU A 272 -18.29 5.74 -6.15
CA LEU A 272 -18.87 4.55 -6.77
C LEU A 272 -17.80 3.65 -7.45
N SER A 273 -16.52 3.99 -7.35
CA SER A 273 -15.41 3.35 -8.08
C SER A 273 -14.32 2.79 -7.15
N LEU A 274 -13.64 1.70 -7.56
CA LEU A 274 -12.47 1.13 -6.87
C LEU A 274 -11.31 2.13 -6.82
N HIS A 275 -10.44 2.04 -5.80
CA HIS A 275 -9.38 3.02 -5.50
C HIS A 275 -8.46 3.36 -6.69
N LYS A 276 -8.11 2.41 -7.57
CA LYS A 276 -7.24 2.67 -8.74
C LYS A 276 -7.95 3.41 -9.89
N ASN A 277 -9.27 3.50 -9.86
CA ASN A 277 -10.11 4.09 -10.91
C ASN A 277 -10.64 5.49 -10.55
N GLN A 278 -10.26 6.02 -9.38
CA GLN A 278 -10.69 7.34 -8.93
C GLN A 278 -9.87 8.45 -9.61
N VAL A 279 -10.55 9.42 -10.21
CA VAL A 279 -9.92 10.57 -10.84
C VAL A 279 -9.52 11.58 -9.76
N GLN A 280 -8.22 11.81 -9.60
CA GLN A 280 -7.70 12.81 -8.68
C GLN A 280 -7.80 14.22 -9.29
N SER A 281 -7.91 15.26 -8.46
CA SER A 281 -8.08 16.65 -8.88
C SER A 281 -7.02 17.10 -9.88
N ASP A 282 -5.81 16.61 -9.71
CA ASP A 282 -4.66 17.11 -10.45
C ASP A 282 -4.47 16.35 -11.74
N TYR A 283 -5.21 15.26 -11.91
CA TYR A 283 -5.37 14.58 -13.17
C TYR A 283 -6.59 15.11 -13.96
N VAL A 284 -7.18 16.24 -13.54
CA VAL A 284 -8.17 17.00 -14.30
C VAL A 284 -7.49 18.17 -15.03
N ALA A 285 -7.58 18.18 -16.35
CA ALA A 285 -7.12 19.27 -17.21
C ALA A 285 -8.29 19.95 -17.91
N PHE A 286 -8.08 21.19 -18.35
CA PHE A 286 -8.98 21.88 -19.26
C PHE A 286 -8.42 21.93 -20.68
N ALA A 287 -9.31 21.83 -21.67
CA ALA A 287 -8.98 22.03 -23.07
C ALA A 287 -8.35 23.42 -23.30
N GLU A 288 -7.38 23.49 -24.23
CA GLU A 288 -6.75 24.73 -24.67
C GLU A 288 -7.69 25.50 -25.60
N LEU A 289 -7.63 26.84 -25.53
CA LEU A 289 -8.51 27.77 -26.25
C LEU A 289 -8.43 27.62 -27.78
N ASP A 290 -7.25 27.28 -28.27
CA ASP A 290 -6.88 27.14 -29.68
C ASP A 290 -7.06 25.70 -30.21
N THR A 291 -7.30 24.73 -29.32
CA THR A 291 -7.43 23.31 -29.68
C THR A 291 -8.74 22.73 -29.13
N PRO A 292 -9.93 23.09 -29.64
CA PRO A 292 -11.19 22.55 -29.13
C PRO A 292 -11.31 21.03 -29.34
N PHE A 293 -12.13 20.38 -28.53
CA PHE A 293 -12.41 18.96 -28.68
C PHE A 293 -12.99 18.68 -30.05
N SER A 294 -12.40 17.70 -30.74
CA SER A 294 -13.00 17.17 -31.96
C SER A 294 -14.33 16.54 -31.58
N ARG A 295 -15.43 17.04 -32.15
CA ARG A 295 -16.78 16.53 -31.88
C ARG A 295 -17.36 15.81 -33.10
N THR A 296 -18.24 14.85 -32.83
CA THR A 296 -19.15 14.29 -33.82
C THR A 296 -20.29 15.25 -34.05
N ASP A 297 -21.05 14.94 -35.07
CA ASP A 297 -22.23 15.68 -35.49
C ASP A 297 -23.32 15.72 -34.42
N LYS A 298 -23.28 14.82 -33.44
CA LYS A 298 -24.16 14.79 -32.26
C LYS A 298 -23.65 15.64 -31.09
N GLY A 299 -22.54 16.37 -31.27
CA GLY A 299 -21.89 17.12 -30.20
C GLY A 299 -21.08 16.26 -29.23
N THR A 300 -21.00 14.94 -29.42
CA THR A 300 -20.17 14.05 -28.58
C THR A 300 -18.71 14.12 -28.97
N VAL A 301 -17.79 13.91 -28.02
CA VAL A 301 -16.34 14.03 -28.27
C VAL A 301 -15.84 12.83 -29.09
N LYS A 302 -15.18 13.09 -30.23
CA LYS A 302 -14.40 12.12 -31.00
C LYS A 302 -13.10 11.81 -30.26
N ARG A 303 -13.18 10.97 -29.20
CA ARG A 303 -12.05 10.69 -28.29
C ARG A 303 -10.72 10.45 -28.99
N ARG A 304 -10.66 9.57 -29.99
CA ARG A 304 -9.39 9.25 -30.69
C ARG A 304 -8.75 10.48 -31.37
N ALA A 305 -9.54 11.24 -32.13
CA ALA A 305 -9.04 12.44 -32.82
C ALA A 305 -8.67 13.55 -31.82
N THR A 306 -9.43 13.70 -30.73
CA THR A 306 -9.10 14.63 -29.64
C THR A 306 -7.81 14.20 -28.94
N LEU A 307 -7.64 12.92 -28.60
CA LEU A 307 -6.43 12.40 -27.97
C LEU A 307 -5.20 12.52 -28.88
N GLU A 308 -5.35 12.33 -30.19
CA GLU A 308 -4.27 12.57 -31.17
C GLU A 308 -3.89 14.05 -31.26
N ALA A 309 -4.88 14.97 -31.28
CA ALA A 309 -4.63 16.41 -31.28
C ALA A 309 -3.98 16.91 -29.97
N TYR A 310 -4.31 16.25 -28.85
CA TYR A 310 -3.76 16.54 -27.52
C TYR A 310 -2.57 15.65 -27.16
N ALA A 311 -2.02 14.85 -28.07
CA ALA A 311 -1.01 13.85 -27.72
C ALA A 311 0.19 14.46 -26.98
N ASP A 312 0.73 15.57 -27.50
CA ASP A 312 1.84 16.29 -26.87
C ASP A 312 1.42 16.99 -25.57
N TYR A 313 0.19 17.49 -25.49
CA TYR A 313 -0.36 18.10 -24.27
C TYR A 313 -0.53 17.05 -23.18
N ILE A 314 -1.05 15.86 -23.51
CA ILE A 314 -1.24 14.73 -22.61
C ILE A 314 0.12 14.21 -22.16
N GLU A 315 1.08 14.02 -23.07
CA GLU A 315 2.44 13.63 -22.70
C GLU A 315 3.09 14.67 -21.79
N ARG A 316 3.02 15.97 -22.10
CA ARG A 316 3.51 17.03 -21.18
C ARG A 316 2.75 17.04 -19.85
N PHE A 317 1.43 16.86 -19.87
CA PHE A 317 0.56 16.85 -18.68
C PHE A 317 0.92 15.71 -17.74
N TYR A 318 1.17 14.51 -18.27
CA TYR A 318 1.62 13.37 -17.46
C TYR A 318 3.11 13.47 -17.11
N SER A 319 3.97 13.98 -18.00
CA SER A 319 5.41 14.14 -17.75
C SER A 319 5.70 15.19 -16.66
N SER A 320 4.92 16.29 -16.65
CA SER A 320 4.96 17.30 -15.58
C SER A 320 4.44 16.78 -14.24
N ARG A 321 3.86 15.58 -14.22
CA ARG A 321 3.33 14.90 -13.03
C ARG A 321 4.08 13.60 -12.71
N SER A 322 4.92 13.09 -13.63
CA SER A 322 5.76 11.91 -13.44
C SER A 322 7.19 12.26 -13.02
N ASP A 323 7.68 13.47 -13.34
CA ASP A 323 9.04 13.93 -12.99
C ASP A 323 9.08 15.12 -12.01
N GLN A 324 7.93 15.55 -11.46
CA GLN A 324 7.91 16.60 -10.46
C GLN A 324 6.96 16.25 -9.31
N ASP A 325 7.49 16.46 -8.11
CA ASP A 325 6.74 16.67 -6.88
C ASP A 325 5.46 17.43 -7.16
N THR A 326 4.34 16.77 -6.91
CA THR A 326 2.98 17.30 -6.99
C THR A 326 2.88 18.71 -6.41
N GLU A 327 2.78 19.74 -7.25
CA GLU A 327 2.23 21.04 -6.89
C GLU A 327 0.71 20.90 -6.70
N PHE A 328 0.30 20.56 -5.48
CA PHE A 328 -1.09 20.62 -5.01
C PHE A 328 -1.20 21.70 -3.93
N LEU A 329 -2.31 22.45 -3.95
CA LEU A 329 -2.70 23.56 -3.07
C LEU A 329 -1.52 24.15 -2.28
N ALA A 330 -1.02 25.33 -2.70
CA ALA A 330 -0.23 26.15 -1.80
C ALA A 330 -1.03 26.38 -0.52
N ILE A 331 -0.78 25.55 0.50
CA ILE A 331 -1.33 25.74 1.83
C ILE A 331 -0.81 27.11 2.23
N ASP A 332 -1.71 28.01 2.58
CA ASP A 332 -1.30 29.29 3.14
C ASP A 332 -0.58 29.01 4.46
N THR A 333 0.75 28.96 4.40
CA THR A 333 1.62 28.77 5.55
C THR A 333 1.99 30.08 6.22
N SER A 334 1.33 31.19 5.86
CA SER A 334 1.61 32.51 6.43
C SER A 334 1.23 32.61 7.92
N SER A 335 0.31 31.76 8.40
CA SER A 335 -0.11 31.74 9.79
C SER A 335 -0.48 30.33 10.28
N ILE A 336 -0.35 30.10 11.59
CA ILE A 336 -0.78 28.85 12.23
C ILE A 336 -2.28 28.61 12.02
N VAL A 337 -3.09 29.68 11.98
CA VAL A 337 -4.55 29.58 11.76
C VAL A 337 -4.84 29.07 10.35
N SER A 338 -4.19 29.65 9.34
CA SER A 338 -4.30 29.23 7.94
C SER A 338 -3.86 27.77 7.74
N ILE A 339 -2.76 27.35 8.40
CA ILE A 339 -2.29 25.96 8.38
C ILE A 339 -3.29 25.04 9.07
N THR A 340 -3.85 25.46 10.20
CA THR A 340 -4.87 24.69 10.93
C THR A 340 -6.09 24.44 10.04
N ASP A 341 -6.58 25.48 9.37
CA ASP A 341 -7.74 25.38 8.47
C ASP A 341 -7.43 24.55 7.22
N ALA A 342 -6.22 24.65 6.70
CA ALA A 342 -5.76 23.80 5.61
C ALA A 342 -5.66 22.32 6.02
N ILE A 343 -5.17 22.01 7.22
CA ILE A 343 -5.14 20.64 7.75
C ILE A 343 -6.56 20.10 7.90
N ARG A 344 -7.51 20.88 8.45
CA ARG A 344 -8.92 20.49 8.53
C ARG A 344 -9.53 20.18 7.17
N HIS A 345 -9.19 21.00 6.17
CA HIS A 345 -9.69 20.82 4.81
C HIS A 345 -9.06 19.59 4.14
N VAL A 346 -7.73 19.45 4.21
CA VAL A 346 -6.95 18.40 3.53
C VAL A 346 -7.19 17.03 4.16
N LEU A 347 -7.22 16.96 5.50
CA LEU A 347 -7.48 15.71 6.22
C LEU A 347 -8.97 15.43 6.40
N GLY A 348 -9.84 16.38 6.05
CA GLY A 348 -11.29 16.25 6.14
C GLY A 348 -11.88 15.13 5.28
N SER A 349 -11.20 14.75 4.21
CA SER A 349 -11.55 13.58 3.38
C SER A 349 -11.16 12.26 4.05
N LEU A 350 -10.14 12.26 4.91
CA LEU A 350 -9.65 11.07 5.62
C LEU A 350 -10.43 10.79 6.90
N SER A 351 -10.86 11.84 7.61
CA SER A 351 -11.74 11.73 8.79
C SER A 351 -12.75 12.88 8.81
N PRO A 352 -14.06 12.62 8.70
CA PRO A 352 -15.08 13.67 8.81
C PRO A 352 -15.05 14.45 10.14
N ALA A 353 -14.53 13.83 11.21
CA ALA A 353 -14.41 14.45 12.53
C ALA A 353 -13.48 15.67 12.52
N ILE A 354 -12.40 15.63 11.71
CA ILE A 354 -11.41 16.70 11.70
C ILE A 354 -11.92 18.00 11.05
N LYS A 355 -12.95 17.92 10.20
CA LYS A 355 -13.58 19.12 9.59
C LYS A 355 -14.18 20.07 10.63
N LYS A 356 -14.56 19.55 11.80
CA LYS A 356 -15.21 20.30 12.88
C LYS A 356 -14.32 20.43 14.14
N ALA A 357 -13.09 19.94 14.09
CA ALA A 357 -12.17 19.90 15.22
C ALA A 357 -11.77 21.29 15.69
N THR A 358 -11.73 21.54 16.99
CA THR A 358 -11.13 22.73 17.58
C THR A 358 -9.59 22.64 17.54
N PRO A 359 -8.85 23.76 17.65
CA PRO A 359 -7.38 23.72 17.61
C PRO A 359 -6.77 22.87 18.74
N ASP A 360 -7.47 22.71 19.86
CA ASP A 360 -6.97 21.97 21.02
C ASP A 360 -7.43 20.49 21.00
N ASP A 361 -8.19 20.09 19.99
CA ASP A 361 -8.60 18.70 19.82
C ASP A 361 -7.41 17.84 19.40
N ASP A 362 -7.33 16.67 20.02
CA ASP A 362 -6.28 15.67 19.83
C ASP A 362 -6.62 14.74 18.65
N PHE A 363 -5.67 14.54 17.73
CA PHE A 363 -5.85 13.70 16.55
C PHE A 363 -6.23 12.26 16.91
N PHE A 364 -5.61 11.69 17.94
CA PHE A 364 -5.85 10.33 18.40
C PHE A 364 -7.20 10.23 19.09
N ALA A 365 -7.63 11.29 19.79
CA ALA A 365 -9.00 11.42 20.30
C ALA A 365 -10.07 11.66 19.21
N MET A 366 -9.66 11.85 17.96
CA MET A 366 -10.56 12.07 16.81
C MET A 366 -10.60 10.93 15.78
N GLY A 367 -9.94 9.79 16.03
CA GLY A 367 -9.93 8.69 15.05
C GLY A 367 -8.58 8.34 14.47
N PHE A 368 -7.55 9.17 14.63
CA PHE A 368 -6.30 8.98 13.91
C PHE A 368 -5.49 7.85 14.53
N ASP A 369 -5.52 6.69 13.89
CA ASP A 369 -4.67 5.54 14.19
C ASP A 369 -3.37 5.58 13.37
N SER A 370 -2.50 4.57 13.51
CA SER A 370 -1.23 4.54 12.78
C SER A 370 -1.39 4.54 11.25
N LEU A 371 -2.48 3.98 10.72
CA LEU A 371 -2.77 3.95 9.29
C LEU A 371 -3.30 5.31 8.80
N LEU A 372 -4.17 5.96 9.56
CA LEU A 372 -4.68 7.30 9.30
C LEU A 372 -3.61 8.36 9.49
N VAL A 373 -2.73 8.23 10.48
CA VAL A 373 -1.53 9.07 10.63
C VAL A 373 -0.64 8.91 9.42
N PHE A 374 -0.38 7.68 8.96
CA PHE A 374 0.41 7.45 7.76
C PHE A 374 -0.21 8.10 6.51
N ARG A 375 -1.52 7.92 6.31
CA ARG A 375 -2.27 8.54 5.20
C ARG A 375 -2.25 10.06 5.31
N ALA A 376 -2.50 10.60 6.50
CA ALA A 376 -2.49 12.03 6.78
C ALA A 376 -1.13 12.65 6.46
N ILE A 377 -0.06 12.01 6.91
CA ILE A 377 1.31 12.43 6.60
C ILE A 377 1.58 12.35 5.11
N LYS A 378 1.25 11.24 4.44
CA LYS A 378 1.41 11.11 2.99
C LYS A 378 0.67 12.23 2.23
N THR A 379 -0.57 12.52 2.61
CA THR A 379 -1.37 13.60 2.02
C THR A 379 -0.76 14.98 2.31
N LEU A 380 -0.30 15.22 3.52
CA LEU A 380 0.29 16.50 3.92
C LEU A 380 1.70 16.71 3.34
N ARG A 381 2.50 15.65 3.17
CA ARG A 381 3.79 15.69 2.47
C ARG A 381 3.63 16.25 1.06
N VAL A 382 2.57 15.78 0.40
CA VAL A 382 2.17 16.23 -0.93
C VAL A 382 1.66 17.68 -0.87
N ALA A 383 0.76 18.01 0.06
CA ALA A 383 0.13 19.33 0.12
C ALA A 383 1.03 20.46 0.64
N THR A 384 2.10 20.16 1.37
CA THR A 384 3.02 21.16 1.95
C THR A 384 4.37 21.23 1.24
N GLY A 385 4.62 20.32 0.29
CA GLY A 385 5.94 20.17 -0.36
C GLY A 385 7.05 19.67 0.57
N LEU A 386 6.74 19.28 1.82
CA LEU A 386 7.73 18.87 2.81
C LEU A 386 8.42 17.53 2.50
N ARG A 387 7.89 16.72 1.56
CA ARG A 387 8.44 15.41 1.16
C ARG A 387 8.80 14.56 2.40
N ASP A 388 10.01 14.00 2.45
CA ASP A 388 10.44 13.15 3.55
C ASP A 388 10.51 13.89 4.90
N LEU A 389 10.71 15.22 4.91
CA LEU A 389 10.87 16.05 6.12
C LEU A 389 9.64 16.01 7.05
N LEU A 390 8.47 15.63 6.56
CA LEU A 390 7.28 15.42 7.38
C LEU A 390 7.08 13.93 7.60
N ALA A 391 7.63 13.32 8.64
CA ALA A 391 7.34 11.94 9.03
C ALA A 391 6.16 11.82 10.03
N PRO A 392 5.57 10.61 10.20
CA PRO A 392 4.57 10.30 11.25
C PRO A 392 4.94 10.80 12.64
N ARG A 393 6.23 10.81 12.95
CA ARG A 393 6.79 11.36 14.20
C ARG A 393 6.25 12.75 14.55
N HIS A 394 6.04 13.61 13.55
CA HIS A 394 5.64 14.99 13.79
C HIS A 394 4.21 15.11 14.29
N LEU A 395 3.33 14.18 13.88
CA LEU A 395 1.95 14.13 14.37
C LEU A 395 1.90 13.46 15.75
N TYR A 396 2.65 12.37 15.96
CA TYR A 396 2.78 11.74 17.28
C TYR A 396 3.38 12.67 18.34
N GLY A 397 4.42 13.44 17.99
CA GLY A 397 5.06 14.42 18.87
C GLY A 397 4.33 15.77 18.96
N SER A 398 3.21 15.93 18.25
CA SER A 398 2.38 17.14 18.31
C SER A 398 0.91 16.74 18.15
N PRO A 399 0.34 16.06 19.16
CA PRO A 399 -0.90 15.31 19.03
C PRO A 399 -2.16 16.17 18.91
N THR A 400 -2.09 17.49 19.16
CA THR A 400 -3.22 18.41 18.94
C THR A 400 -3.12 19.16 17.61
N LEU A 401 -4.28 19.54 17.06
CA LEU A 401 -4.37 20.27 15.80
C LEU A 401 -3.49 21.53 15.78
N ARG A 402 -3.47 22.29 16.88
CA ARG A 402 -2.66 23.50 17.09
C ARG A 402 -1.17 23.20 17.11
N GLN A 403 -0.75 22.20 17.88
CA GLN A 403 0.67 21.83 18.01
C GLN A 403 1.20 21.32 16.67
N PHE A 404 0.43 20.48 15.98
CA PHE A 404 0.82 19.93 14.68
C PHE A 404 0.90 21.02 13.61
N SER A 405 -0.06 21.95 13.60
CA SER A 405 -0.03 23.12 12.71
C SER A 405 1.20 23.98 12.93
N ALA A 406 1.60 24.20 14.19
CA ALA A 406 2.82 24.92 14.53
C ALA A 406 4.08 24.17 14.08
N THR A 407 4.13 22.85 14.24
CA THR A 407 5.23 22.00 13.77
C THR A 407 5.33 22.03 12.24
N LEU A 408 4.21 21.96 11.52
CA LEU A 408 4.18 22.11 10.06
C LEU A 408 4.64 23.50 9.61
N ALA A 409 4.19 24.57 10.29
CA ALA A 409 4.66 25.93 10.03
C ALA A 409 6.19 26.04 10.15
N GLN A 410 6.75 25.41 11.18
CA GLN A 410 8.18 25.42 11.44
C GLN A 410 8.95 24.63 10.37
N LEU A 411 8.48 23.44 9.99
CA LEU A 411 9.09 22.63 8.93
C LEU A 411 9.07 23.35 7.58
N VAL A 412 7.96 24.00 7.22
CA VAL A 412 7.87 24.77 5.96
C VAL A 412 8.78 25.99 6.00
N ALA A 413 8.84 26.70 7.14
CA ALA A 413 9.79 27.78 7.33
C ALA A 413 11.24 27.30 7.24
N ASP A 414 11.58 26.12 7.77
CA ASP A 414 12.91 25.52 7.69
C ASP A 414 13.28 25.06 6.26
N MET A 415 12.32 24.54 5.52
CA MET A 415 12.49 24.21 4.10
C MET A 415 12.75 25.48 3.27
N HIS A 416 11.96 26.54 3.46
CA HIS A 416 12.21 27.83 2.80
C HIS A 416 13.51 28.48 3.26
N ARG A 417 13.86 28.38 4.56
CA ARG A 417 15.16 28.83 5.08
C ARG A 417 16.32 28.07 4.45
N LYS A 418 16.27 26.74 4.31
CA LYS A 418 17.32 25.95 3.63
C LYS A 418 17.43 26.27 2.13
N ALA A 419 16.34 26.68 1.48
CA ALA A 419 16.36 27.19 0.11
C ALA A 419 16.97 28.61 0.01
N ILE A 420 16.77 29.45 1.04
CA ILE A 420 17.25 30.84 1.12
C ILE A 420 18.67 30.95 1.70
N ASP A 421 19.13 30.02 2.57
CA ASP A 421 20.47 29.99 3.20
C ASP A 421 21.60 29.61 2.23
N ARG A 422 21.31 29.48 0.93
CA ARG A 422 22.32 29.73 -0.12
C ARG A 422 22.71 31.22 -0.21
N SER A 423 22.03 32.10 0.50
CA SER A 423 22.31 33.52 0.66
C SER A 423 21.66 34.10 1.94
N ALA A 424 22.37 33.93 3.08
CA ALA A 424 22.27 34.70 4.32
C ALA A 424 21.02 34.53 5.25
N SER A 425 21.37 34.41 6.53
CA SER A 425 20.62 33.90 7.70
C SER A 425 19.62 34.87 8.34
N ASN A 426 18.58 34.31 8.98
CA ASN A 426 17.82 34.98 10.07
C ASN A 426 17.62 34.04 11.29
N GLY A 427 17.79 34.61 12.50
CA GLY A 427 18.25 33.92 13.71
C GLY A 427 17.23 33.68 14.83
N THR A 428 16.67 32.47 14.87
CA THR A 428 16.20 31.83 16.12
C THR A 428 16.39 30.31 16.06
N VAL A 429 15.97 29.67 14.95
CA VAL A 429 16.33 28.26 14.66
C VAL A 429 17.80 28.13 14.28
N ALA A 430 18.33 29.10 13.52
CA ALA A 430 19.75 29.16 13.21
C ALA A 430 20.61 29.28 14.47
N ASP A 431 20.12 29.98 15.50
CA ASP A 431 20.84 30.12 16.77
C ASP A 431 20.84 28.80 17.56
N ASN A 432 19.71 28.09 17.62
CA ASN A 432 19.64 26.76 18.26
C ASN A 432 20.46 25.70 17.51
N VAL A 433 20.47 25.73 16.17
CA VAL A 433 21.30 24.83 15.36
C VAL A 433 22.79 25.19 15.52
N ALA A 434 23.14 26.47 15.53
CA ALA A 434 24.51 26.93 15.78
C ALA A 434 24.98 26.53 17.20
N GLU A 435 24.10 26.66 18.19
CA GLU A 435 24.35 26.24 19.57
C GLU A 435 24.52 24.72 19.66
N MET A 436 23.66 23.94 18.99
CA MET A 436 23.81 22.49 18.88
C MET A 436 25.17 22.12 18.29
N TYR A 437 25.58 22.71 17.16
CA TYR A 437 26.90 22.45 16.57
C TYR A 437 28.05 22.93 17.45
N ARG A 438 27.89 24.02 18.21
CA ARG A 438 28.86 24.47 19.21
C ARG A 438 29.01 23.42 20.32
N MET A 439 27.90 22.90 20.84
CA MET A 439 27.87 21.86 21.85
C MET A 439 28.41 20.52 21.35
N ILE A 440 28.14 20.13 20.10
CA ILE A 440 28.74 18.97 19.43
C ILE A 440 30.26 19.08 19.43
N ASN A 441 30.80 20.23 19.02
CA ASN A 441 32.24 20.45 19.01
C ASN A 441 32.84 20.40 20.42
N LEU A 442 32.16 20.95 21.42
CA LEU A 442 32.58 20.86 22.83
C LEU A 442 32.58 19.41 23.34
N HIS A 443 31.54 18.63 23.03
CA HIS A 443 31.43 17.23 23.43
C HIS A 443 32.53 16.37 22.77
N ARG A 444 32.78 16.56 21.46
CA ARG A 444 33.86 15.88 20.73
C ARG A 444 35.25 16.12 21.33
N MET A 445 35.48 17.28 21.95
CA MET A 445 36.76 17.61 22.61
C MET A 445 36.90 17.04 24.03
N ARG A 446 35.79 16.68 24.69
CA ARG A 446 35.77 16.41 26.14
C ARG A 446 35.43 14.96 26.51
N LEU A 447 34.69 14.26 25.65
CA LEU A 447 34.13 12.95 25.96
C LEU A 447 34.65 11.88 25.00
N SER A 448 34.78 10.66 25.51
CA SER A 448 35.02 9.47 24.72
C SER A 448 33.78 9.10 23.87
N GLN A 449 33.99 8.42 22.75
CA GLN A 449 32.92 7.94 21.86
C GLN A 449 32.22 6.69 22.43
N LYS A 450 31.68 6.80 23.64
CA LYS A 450 30.80 5.76 24.20
C LYS A 450 29.51 5.70 23.39
N VAL A 451 28.86 4.54 23.40
CA VAL A 451 27.48 4.45 22.91
C VAL A 451 26.54 5.18 23.86
N SER A 452 25.36 5.57 23.37
CA SER A 452 24.41 6.35 24.18
C SER A 452 23.80 5.49 25.31
N PRO A 453 23.24 6.09 26.37
CA PRO A 453 22.51 5.34 27.40
C PRO A 453 21.39 4.43 26.86
N PHE A 454 20.69 4.85 25.79
CA PHE A 454 19.69 4.01 25.11
C PHE A 454 20.31 2.85 24.31
N ASP A 455 21.52 3.03 23.78
CA ASP A 455 22.26 1.92 23.16
C ASP A 455 22.68 0.89 24.21
N GLN A 456 23.03 1.34 25.42
CA GLN A 456 23.52 0.46 26.49
C GLN A 456 22.44 -0.43 27.12
N MET A 457 21.16 -0.02 27.08
CA MET A 457 20.07 -0.88 27.56
C MET A 457 19.76 -2.07 26.66
N SER A 458 20.18 -2.03 25.39
CA SER A 458 19.99 -3.16 24.48
C SER A 458 20.91 -4.32 24.83
N PRO A 459 20.47 -5.58 24.69
CA PRO A 459 21.33 -6.74 24.91
C PRO A 459 22.47 -6.80 23.89
N ASN A 460 23.58 -7.40 24.29
CA ASN A 460 24.76 -7.63 23.44
C ASN A 460 24.49 -8.76 22.43
N ILE A 461 23.65 -8.51 21.42
CA ILE A 461 23.28 -9.46 20.37
C ILE A 461 23.37 -8.90 18.96
N TYR A 462 23.48 -9.81 17.99
CA TYR A 462 23.12 -9.53 16.60
C TYR A 462 21.63 -9.78 16.36
N LEU A 463 20.96 -8.81 15.75
CA LEU A 463 19.66 -9.02 15.13
C LEU A 463 19.80 -8.98 13.61
N GLY A 464 19.11 -9.91 12.95
CA GLY A 464 19.26 -10.15 11.53
C GLY A 464 17.99 -9.91 10.71
N MET A 465 18.17 -9.48 9.45
CA MET A 465 17.11 -9.36 8.46
C MET A 465 17.55 -9.98 7.12
N LYS A 466 16.58 -10.47 6.34
CA LYS A 466 16.76 -11.04 5.00
C LYS A 466 15.90 -10.26 4.00
N PHE A 467 16.50 -9.78 2.93
CA PHE A 467 15.85 -9.04 1.85
C PHE A 467 15.92 -9.82 0.55
N PHE A 468 14.79 -9.99 -0.13
CA PHE A 468 14.68 -10.84 -1.32
C PHE A 468 14.58 -9.97 -2.57
N TYR A 469 15.55 -10.07 -3.48
CA TYR A 469 15.60 -9.30 -4.72
C TYR A 469 15.52 -10.23 -5.94
N GLN A 470 14.63 -9.91 -6.89
CA GLN A 470 14.60 -10.59 -8.17
C GLN A 470 15.74 -10.10 -9.07
N LEU A 471 16.42 -11.02 -9.75
CA LEU A 471 17.45 -10.66 -10.73
C LEU A 471 16.83 -10.52 -12.13
N ARG A 472 17.33 -9.55 -12.91
CA ARG A 472 17.02 -9.44 -14.33
C ARG A 472 17.53 -10.66 -15.11
N LYS A 473 16.80 -11.03 -16.17
CA LYS A 473 17.18 -12.15 -17.03
C LYS A 473 18.55 -11.90 -17.65
N GLY A 474 19.51 -12.81 -17.41
CA GLY A 474 20.88 -12.72 -17.92
C GLY A 474 21.85 -11.94 -17.01
N ALA A 475 21.40 -11.40 -15.87
CA ALA A 475 22.30 -10.84 -14.87
C ALA A 475 23.21 -11.92 -14.29
N ARG A 476 24.52 -11.65 -14.27
CA ARG A 476 25.51 -12.53 -13.65
C ARG A 476 25.65 -12.22 -12.18
N PHE A 477 25.75 -13.25 -11.34
CA PHE A 477 25.89 -13.11 -9.89
C PHE A 477 27.11 -12.26 -9.51
N GLU A 478 28.24 -12.45 -10.19
CA GLU A 478 29.46 -11.68 -9.89
C GLU A 478 29.29 -10.18 -10.18
N ASP A 479 28.62 -9.84 -11.28
CA ASP A 479 28.41 -8.44 -11.67
C ASP A 479 27.50 -7.73 -10.66
N VAL A 480 26.43 -8.41 -10.23
CA VAL A 480 25.54 -7.90 -9.17
C VAL A 480 26.32 -7.71 -7.87
N PHE A 481 27.14 -8.70 -7.47
CA PHE A 481 27.93 -8.60 -6.25
C PHE A 481 28.94 -7.46 -6.28
N VAL A 482 29.65 -7.27 -7.39
CA VAL A 482 30.60 -6.16 -7.57
C VAL A 482 29.87 -4.81 -7.40
N ARG A 483 28.64 -4.70 -7.91
CA ARG A 483 27.84 -3.48 -7.76
C ARG A 483 27.37 -3.26 -6.32
N LEU A 484 26.86 -4.28 -5.64
CA LEU A 484 26.52 -4.24 -4.21
C LEU A 484 27.72 -3.80 -3.36
N GLN A 485 28.89 -4.37 -3.66
CA GLN A 485 30.15 -4.07 -2.98
C GLN A 485 30.60 -2.61 -3.19
N ALA A 486 30.48 -2.10 -4.42
CA ALA A 486 30.82 -0.72 -4.74
C ALA A 486 29.89 0.28 -4.03
N GLY A 487 28.59 -0.01 -3.98
CA GLY A 487 27.63 0.79 -3.23
C GLY A 487 27.89 0.76 -1.72
N LEU A 488 28.23 -0.40 -1.15
CA LEU A 488 28.54 -0.50 0.28
C LEU A 488 29.79 0.30 0.65
N ARG A 489 30.83 0.23 -0.20
CA ARG A 489 32.04 1.04 -0.03
C ARG A 489 31.70 2.52 0.02
N ARG A 490 30.83 3.01 -0.88
CA ARG A 490 30.37 4.40 -0.85
C ARG A 490 29.56 4.70 0.41
N ALA A 491 28.66 3.82 0.84
CA ALA A 491 27.93 4.01 2.10
C ALA A 491 28.90 4.14 3.30
N MET A 492 29.96 3.34 3.34
CA MET A 492 31.01 3.42 4.35
C MET A 492 31.85 4.72 4.28
N THR A 493 31.97 5.35 3.10
CA THR A 493 32.59 6.70 3.02
C THR A 493 31.69 7.79 3.60
N LEU A 494 30.36 7.63 3.52
CA LEU A 494 29.41 8.54 4.15
C LEU A 494 29.28 8.26 5.65
N ILE A 495 29.44 7.00 6.04
CA ILE A 495 29.29 6.49 7.40
C ILE A 495 30.46 5.55 7.75
N PRO A 496 31.59 6.09 8.21
CA PRO A 496 32.76 5.29 8.58
C PRO A 496 32.49 4.30 9.72
N GLU A 497 31.54 4.58 10.61
CA GLU A 497 31.15 3.72 11.72
C GLU A 497 30.68 2.34 11.28
N LEU A 498 30.14 2.18 10.07
CA LEU A 498 29.75 0.87 9.52
C LEU A 498 30.95 -0.08 9.33
N GLU A 499 32.17 0.47 9.19
CA GLU A 499 33.39 -0.33 9.16
C GLU A 499 33.89 -0.74 10.55
N GLY A 500 33.33 -0.08 11.57
CA GLY A 500 33.77 -0.12 12.95
C GLY A 500 33.39 -1.38 13.71
N LYS A 501 33.90 -1.43 14.94
CA LYS A 501 33.59 -2.50 15.89
C LYS A 501 33.10 -1.95 17.21
N LEU A 502 32.13 -2.64 17.81
CA LEU A 502 31.72 -2.40 19.18
C LEU A 502 32.72 -3.09 20.11
N MET A 503 33.17 -2.38 21.14
CA MET A 503 34.13 -2.89 22.10
C MET A 503 33.84 -2.34 23.52
N PRO A 504 34.22 -3.07 24.58
CA PRO A 504 34.17 -2.54 25.94
C PRO A 504 35.04 -1.29 26.08
N CYS A 505 34.57 -0.36 26.92
CA CYS A 505 35.39 0.73 27.43
C CYS A 505 36.46 0.21 28.41
N SER A 506 37.53 0.97 28.59
CA SER A 506 38.50 0.68 29.65
C SER A 506 37.89 1.05 31.00
N GLU A 507 38.14 0.24 32.03
CA GLU A 507 37.73 0.58 33.40
C GLU A 507 38.45 1.84 33.92
N ASP A 508 39.64 2.13 33.36
CA ASP A 508 40.44 3.32 33.68
C ASP A 508 39.92 4.61 33.03
N GLU A 509 38.90 4.52 32.17
CA GLU A 509 38.32 5.67 31.49
C GLU A 509 37.52 6.54 32.47
N ILE A 510 37.70 7.86 32.41
CA ILE A 510 37.01 8.79 33.31
C ILE A 510 35.48 8.64 33.14
N GLY A 511 34.78 8.43 34.26
CA GLY A 511 33.33 8.23 34.25
C GLY A 511 32.91 6.87 33.68
N TYR A 512 33.80 5.86 33.69
CA TYR A 512 33.45 4.48 33.38
C TYR A 512 32.36 3.97 34.33
N LYS A 513 31.38 3.29 33.73
CA LYS A 513 30.39 2.47 34.40
C LYS A 513 30.53 1.04 33.92
N LYS A 514 30.22 0.10 34.80
CA LYS A 514 30.34 -1.31 34.47
C LYS A 514 29.42 -1.63 33.28
N GLY A 515 29.98 -2.25 32.24
CA GLY A 515 29.26 -2.55 31.00
C GLY A 515 29.33 -1.46 29.93
N ASP A 516 30.03 -0.35 30.17
CA ASP A 516 30.20 0.71 29.16
C ASP A 516 30.82 0.16 27.85
N MET A 517 30.17 0.51 26.75
CA MET A 517 30.58 0.13 25.39
C MET A 517 30.92 1.35 24.55
N ARG A 518 31.80 1.17 23.55
CA ARG A 518 32.18 2.20 22.59
C ARG A 518 32.29 1.65 21.17
N ILE A 519 32.09 2.52 20.19
CA ILE A 519 32.31 2.22 18.78
C ILE A 519 33.73 2.62 18.43
N SER A 520 34.50 1.68 17.90
CA SER A 520 35.81 1.94 17.30
C SER A 520 35.66 2.13 15.80
N ILE A 521 36.21 3.23 15.27
CA ILE A 521 36.28 3.49 13.83
C ILE A 521 37.71 3.18 13.37
N PRO A 522 37.92 2.46 12.25
CA PRO A 522 39.26 2.22 11.74
C PRO A 522 40.00 3.54 11.46
N PRO A 523 41.30 3.66 11.78
CA PRO A 523 42.06 4.87 11.48
C PRO A 523 42.15 5.09 9.97
N VAL A 524 41.96 6.34 9.54
CA VAL A 524 42.09 6.75 8.13
C VAL A 524 43.53 6.46 7.67
N PRO A 525 43.76 5.80 6.51
CA PRO A 525 45.10 5.53 6.02
C PRO A 525 45.92 6.82 5.88
N CYS A 526 47.01 6.93 6.62
CA CYS A 526 47.93 8.05 6.50
C CYS A 526 48.57 8.04 5.10
N THR A 527 48.48 9.15 4.37
CA THR A 527 48.85 9.32 2.95
C THR A 527 50.31 9.01 2.60
N ALA A 528 51.16 8.65 3.56
CA ALA A 528 52.58 8.39 3.38
C ALA A 528 52.94 6.94 2.95
N THR A 529 51.99 5.99 2.90
CA THR A 529 52.29 4.59 2.53
C THR A 529 51.29 3.95 1.56
N ALA A 530 50.78 4.72 0.59
CA ALA A 530 49.85 4.25 -0.45
C ALA A 530 50.54 3.38 -1.54
N ASN A 531 51.32 2.37 -1.13
CA ASN A 531 51.96 1.40 -2.02
C ASN A 531 51.93 -0.04 -1.46
N ARG A 532 50.80 -0.45 -0.86
CA ARG A 532 50.55 -1.87 -0.59
C ARG A 532 49.12 -2.26 -1.01
N SER A 533 49.06 -3.09 -2.05
CA SER A 533 48.00 -4.04 -2.44
C SER A 533 46.55 -3.54 -2.49
N THR A 534 46.00 -3.55 -3.71
CA THR A 534 44.60 -3.37 -4.11
C THR A 534 43.57 -4.33 -3.47
N GLU A 535 43.99 -5.23 -2.57
CA GLU A 535 43.11 -6.10 -1.79
C GLU A 535 42.42 -5.39 -0.61
N SER A 536 42.95 -4.26 -0.10
CA SER A 536 42.35 -3.52 1.03
C SER A 536 41.11 -2.67 0.66
N SER A 537 40.57 -2.86 -0.55
CA SER A 537 39.47 -2.06 -1.12
C SER A 537 38.09 -2.71 -0.99
N ARG A 538 38.02 -3.96 -0.51
CA ARG A 538 36.78 -4.75 -0.42
C ARG A 538 36.19 -4.65 0.99
N PRO A 539 34.92 -4.21 1.18
CA PRO A 539 34.29 -4.21 2.49
C PRO A 539 34.21 -5.63 3.03
N ARG A 540 34.97 -5.93 4.08
CA ARG A 540 35.07 -7.25 4.73
C ARG A 540 33.74 -7.73 5.32
N GLN A 541 32.83 -6.79 5.55
CA GLN A 541 31.49 -7.00 6.10
C GLN A 541 30.58 -7.72 5.11
N LEU A 542 30.85 -7.66 3.80
CA LEU A 542 30.00 -8.25 2.77
C LEU A 542 30.62 -9.51 2.17
N ARG A 543 29.93 -10.65 2.30
CA ARG A 543 30.33 -11.94 1.73
C ARG A 543 29.52 -12.29 0.49
N TYR A 544 30.15 -12.96 -0.46
CA TYR A 544 29.50 -13.57 -1.63
C TYR A 544 29.22 -15.04 -1.32
N GLN A 545 28.02 -15.50 -1.65
CA GLN A 545 27.69 -16.92 -1.61
C GLN A 545 26.80 -17.29 -2.79
N ASP A 546 27.14 -18.36 -3.52
CA ASP A 546 26.25 -18.99 -4.50
C ASP A 546 25.55 -20.18 -3.82
N LEU A 547 24.24 -20.07 -3.68
CA LEU A 547 23.36 -21.08 -3.09
C LEU A 547 22.36 -21.64 -4.12
N SER A 548 22.58 -21.41 -5.41
CA SER A 548 21.67 -21.88 -6.48
C SER A 548 21.51 -23.41 -6.53
N ALA A 549 22.48 -24.16 -5.99
CA ALA A 549 22.41 -25.61 -5.86
C ALA A 549 21.88 -26.11 -4.50
N VAL A 550 21.66 -25.21 -3.53
CA VAL A 550 21.32 -25.54 -2.13
C VAL A 550 19.91 -25.06 -1.78
N LEU A 551 19.57 -23.83 -2.17
CA LEU A 551 18.29 -23.20 -1.87
C LEU A 551 17.34 -23.25 -3.07
N PRO A 552 16.01 -23.19 -2.84
CA PRO A 552 15.03 -23.07 -3.91
C PRO A 552 15.28 -21.84 -4.78
N SER A 553 14.80 -21.89 -6.03
CA SER A 553 14.82 -20.76 -6.93
C SER A 553 13.99 -19.59 -6.38
N PHE A 554 14.26 -18.39 -6.88
CA PHE A 554 13.52 -17.21 -6.45
C PHE A 554 12.02 -17.30 -6.75
N ALA A 555 11.65 -17.94 -7.87
CA ALA A 555 10.26 -18.18 -8.23
C ALA A 555 9.57 -19.13 -7.24
N GLU A 556 10.24 -20.18 -6.77
CA GLU A 556 9.70 -21.10 -5.76
C GLU A 556 9.56 -20.42 -4.40
N LEU A 557 10.55 -19.61 -3.98
CA LEU A 557 10.44 -18.82 -2.75
C LEU A 557 9.29 -17.81 -2.84
N ARG A 558 9.11 -17.15 -3.99
CA ARG A 558 7.98 -16.25 -4.24
C ARG A 558 6.64 -16.97 -4.17
N ALA A 559 6.53 -18.13 -4.80
CA ALA A 559 5.32 -18.97 -4.75
C ALA A 559 5.00 -19.45 -3.32
N GLY A 560 6.03 -19.76 -2.52
CA GLY A 560 5.91 -20.04 -1.09
C GLY A 560 5.70 -18.80 -0.20
N GLY A 561 5.54 -17.62 -0.79
CA GLY A 561 5.32 -16.36 -0.07
C GLY A 561 6.49 -15.92 0.81
N PHE A 562 7.71 -16.34 0.48
CA PHE A 562 8.94 -16.07 1.22
C PHE A 562 8.85 -16.42 2.71
N ALA A 563 8.25 -17.57 3.07
CA ALA A 563 8.07 -17.97 4.47
C ALA A 563 9.39 -17.91 5.28
N SER A 564 9.34 -17.43 6.52
CA SER A 564 10.55 -17.29 7.36
C SER A 564 11.24 -18.62 7.62
N SER A 565 10.46 -19.71 7.66
CA SER A 565 10.88 -21.10 7.82
C SER A 565 11.25 -21.81 6.51
N GLY A 566 11.31 -21.10 5.38
CA GLY A 566 11.64 -21.70 4.08
C GLY A 566 13.07 -22.26 4.00
N PHE A 567 13.97 -21.81 4.87
CA PHE A 567 15.33 -22.30 5.05
C PHE A 567 15.91 -21.73 6.36
N ALA A 568 16.90 -22.41 6.93
CA ALA A 568 17.57 -21.97 8.15
C ALA A 568 18.38 -20.68 7.94
N ASP A 569 18.38 -19.79 8.93
CA ASP A 569 19.02 -18.48 8.85
C ASP A 569 20.56 -18.57 8.71
N ASP A 570 21.16 -19.58 9.33
CA ASP A 570 22.60 -19.84 9.30
C ASP A 570 23.14 -20.15 7.89
N VAL A 571 22.28 -20.68 7.01
CA VAL A 571 22.60 -20.95 5.60
C VAL A 571 22.89 -19.64 4.85
N VAL A 572 22.11 -18.58 5.10
CA VAL A 572 22.25 -17.30 4.39
C VAL A 572 23.13 -16.29 5.12
N LEU A 573 23.29 -16.42 6.44
CA LEU A 573 24.25 -15.63 7.21
C LEU A 573 24.58 -16.31 8.55
N SER A 574 25.61 -17.16 8.56
CA SER A 574 26.10 -17.77 9.79
C SER A 574 26.79 -16.73 10.70
N SER A 575 26.11 -16.32 11.78
CA SER A 575 26.66 -15.47 12.84
C SER A 575 26.05 -15.85 14.19
N PRO A 576 26.85 -15.90 15.28
CA PRO A 576 26.30 -16.18 16.61
C PRO A 576 25.37 -15.06 17.08
N LEU A 577 24.28 -15.41 17.77
CA LEU A 577 23.38 -14.44 18.41
C LEU A 577 24.15 -13.50 19.34
N LEU A 578 25.08 -14.05 20.11
CA LEU A 578 25.94 -13.36 21.07
C LEU A 578 27.35 -13.23 20.47
N PRO A 579 27.68 -12.11 19.83
CA PRO A 579 28.99 -11.98 19.23
C PRO A 579 30.09 -11.76 20.28
N PRO A 580 31.26 -12.41 20.15
CA PRO A 580 32.40 -12.10 20.99
C PRO A 580 32.89 -10.69 20.67
N LEU A 581 33.20 -9.93 21.72
CA LEU A 581 33.72 -8.58 21.59
C LEU A 581 35.25 -8.61 21.36
N PRO A 582 35.81 -7.74 20.51
CA PRO A 582 35.13 -6.69 19.74
C PRO A 582 34.35 -7.24 18.53
N ALA A 583 33.09 -6.81 18.39
CA ALA A 583 32.15 -7.30 17.39
C ALA A 583 31.94 -6.28 16.26
N ASP A 584 31.70 -6.74 15.04
CA ASP A 584 31.39 -5.85 13.93
C ASP A 584 30.02 -5.17 14.12
N LEU A 585 29.90 -3.90 13.76
CA LEU A 585 28.61 -3.19 13.85
C LEU A 585 27.59 -3.73 12.85
N PHE A 586 28.08 -4.11 11.66
CA PHE A 586 27.30 -4.55 10.52
C PHE A 586 28.01 -5.70 9.81
N VAL A 587 27.27 -6.76 9.50
CA VAL A 587 27.74 -7.90 8.69
C VAL A 587 26.65 -8.23 7.68
N ALA A 588 27.03 -8.58 6.46
CA ALA A 588 26.12 -8.89 5.38
C ALA A 588 26.64 -10.06 4.51
N GLN A 589 25.72 -10.78 3.90
CA GLN A 589 26.01 -11.81 2.90
C GLN A 589 24.99 -11.71 1.76
N ALA A 590 25.51 -11.59 0.54
CA ALA A 590 24.72 -11.66 -0.68
C ALA A 590 24.68 -13.11 -1.15
N ASN A 591 23.49 -13.71 -1.07
CA ASN A 591 23.25 -15.11 -1.39
C ASN A 591 22.53 -15.23 -2.72
N PHE A 592 23.23 -15.69 -3.74
CA PHE A 592 22.67 -15.83 -5.08
C PHE A 592 21.97 -17.18 -5.25
N ILE A 593 20.78 -17.14 -5.83
CA ILE A 593 19.95 -18.30 -6.14
C ILE A 593 19.46 -18.17 -7.58
N THR A 594 18.91 -19.25 -8.15
CA THR A 594 18.39 -19.20 -9.52
C THR A 594 17.28 -18.14 -9.64
N GLY A 595 17.56 -17.08 -10.40
CA GLY A 595 16.66 -15.95 -10.65
C GLY A 595 16.60 -14.88 -9.56
N GLY A 596 17.43 -14.94 -8.51
CA GLY A 596 17.31 -14.01 -7.37
C GLY A 596 18.58 -13.84 -6.53
N CYS A 597 18.52 -12.88 -5.62
CA CYS A 597 19.52 -12.62 -4.60
C CYS A 597 18.83 -12.41 -3.24
N ILE A 598 19.28 -13.13 -2.21
CA ILE A 598 18.87 -12.93 -0.82
C ILE A 598 19.99 -12.18 -0.11
N LEU A 599 19.75 -10.92 0.21
CA LEU A 599 20.67 -10.10 0.98
C LEU A 599 20.35 -10.24 2.46
N ALA A 600 21.18 -11.00 3.17
CA ALA A 600 21.07 -11.18 4.61
C ALA A 600 22.01 -10.23 5.33
N ILE A 601 21.53 -9.56 6.39
CA ILE A 601 22.31 -8.65 7.22
C ILE A 601 22.14 -9.00 8.69
N ASN A 602 23.19 -8.77 9.49
CA ASN A 602 23.15 -8.72 10.95
C ASN A 602 23.72 -7.40 11.44
N MET A 603 23.05 -6.82 12.42
CA MET A 603 23.44 -5.57 13.06
C MET A 603 23.50 -5.70 14.55
N HIS A 604 24.50 -5.05 15.15
CA HIS A 604 24.68 -5.11 16.58
C HIS A 604 23.60 -4.29 17.29
N HIS A 605 22.82 -4.91 18.17
CA HIS A 605 21.65 -4.26 18.76
C HIS A 605 22.01 -3.08 19.66
N GLN A 606 23.16 -3.10 20.35
CA GLN A 606 23.70 -1.93 21.07
C GLN A 606 24.21 -0.79 20.15
N CYS A 607 23.92 -0.82 18.86
CA CYS A 607 24.28 0.25 17.91
C CYS A 607 23.12 0.65 17.02
N PHE A 608 22.22 -0.28 16.70
CA PHE A 608 21.10 -0.04 15.82
C PHE A 608 19.84 -0.68 16.39
N ASP A 609 18.77 0.08 16.47
CA ASP A 609 17.42 -0.47 16.54
C ASP A 609 16.90 -0.77 15.12
N GLY A 610 15.66 -1.27 15.02
CA GLY A 610 15.06 -1.60 13.72
C GLY A 610 14.98 -0.42 12.76
N THR A 611 14.68 0.79 13.25
CA THR A 611 14.65 2.01 12.43
C THR A 611 16.04 2.36 11.90
N GLY A 612 17.07 2.27 12.75
CA GLY A 612 18.47 2.45 12.35
C GLY A 612 18.90 1.43 11.29
N ALA A 613 18.48 0.18 11.41
CA ALA A 613 18.79 -0.87 10.45
C ALA A 613 18.21 -0.61 9.04
N ILE A 614 16.94 -0.21 8.97
CA ILE A 614 16.30 0.17 7.70
C ILE A 614 16.97 1.40 7.08
N MET A 615 17.39 2.37 7.91
CA MET A 615 18.08 3.56 7.43
C MET A 615 19.42 3.22 6.75
N VAL A 616 20.21 2.32 7.33
CA VAL A 616 21.46 1.85 6.71
C VAL A 616 21.20 1.16 5.38
N MET A 617 20.16 0.32 5.30
CA MET A 617 19.77 -0.33 4.05
C MET A 617 19.35 0.67 2.97
N ARG A 618 18.58 1.71 3.34
CA ARG A 618 18.21 2.80 2.43
C ARG A 618 19.44 3.52 1.87
N ILE A 619 20.40 3.85 2.73
CA ILE A 619 21.64 4.54 2.34
C ILE A 619 22.49 3.65 1.45
N TRP A 620 22.60 2.36 1.76
CA TRP A 620 23.32 1.42 0.92
C TRP A 620 22.67 1.26 -0.46
N GLY A 621 21.35 1.10 -0.53
CA GLY A 621 20.62 1.05 -1.79
C GLY A 621 20.83 2.30 -2.64
N GLU A 622 20.66 3.49 -2.05
CA GLU A 622 20.91 4.75 -2.75
C GLU A 622 22.37 4.90 -3.21
N CYS A 623 23.33 4.48 -2.39
CA CYS A 623 24.72 4.42 -2.81
C CYS A 623 24.93 3.47 -3.99
N CYS A 624 24.22 2.34 -4.05
CA CYS A 624 24.25 1.44 -5.21
C CYS A 624 23.74 2.18 -6.45
N ARG A 625 22.55 2.79 -6.42
CA ARG A 625 22.00 3.62 -7.52
C ARG A 625 22.99 4.66 -8.02
N TYR A 626 23.64 5.38 -7.11
CA TYR A 626 24.66 6.36 -7.47
C TYR A 626 25.77 5.76 -8.32
N VAL A 627 26.32 4.62 -7.89
CA VAL A 627 27.44 4.02 -8.63
C VAL A 627 26.96 3.45 -9.98
N GLN A 628 25.67 3.13 -10.13
CA GLN A 628 25.04 2.74 -11.41
C GLN A 628 24.85 3.91 -12.39
N GLY A 629 25.04 5.16 -11.93
CA GLY A 629 24.96 6.36 -12.76
C GLY A 629 23.76 7.27 -12.46
N ASP A 630 22.93 6.94 -11.47
CA ASP A 630 21.87 7.83 -10.99
C ASP A 630 22.49 9.03 -10.25
N ALA A 631 22.60 10.16 -10.95
CA ALA A 631 23.18 11.38 -10.39
C ALA A 631 22.33 12.02 -9.29
N SER A 632 21.06 11.63 -9.12
CA SER A 632 20.18 12.14 -8.05
C SER A 632 20.42 11.43 -6.72
N ALA A 633 20.91 10.19 -6.76
CA ALA A 633 21.11 9.28 -5.62
C ALA A 633 22.33 9.64 -4.75
N THR A 634 22.40 10.89 -4.30
CA THR A 634 23.60 11.43 -3.64
C THR A 634 23.65 11.18 -2.13
N CYS A 635 22.56 10.70 -1.53
CA CYS A 635 22.32 10.71 -0.09
C CYS A 635 22.40 12.13 0.52
N ALA A 636 22.10 13.18 -0.24
CA ALA A 636 22.18 14.57 0.25
C ALA A 636 21.25 14.88 1.42
N TRP A 637 20.22 14.06 1.63
CA TRP A 637 19.28 14.14 2.76
C TRP A 637 19.86 13.57 4.06
N LEU A 638 20.96 12.80 4.01
CA LEU A 638 21.58 12.20 5.18
C LEU A 638 22.24 13.27 6.05
N ASP A 639 21.81 13.38 7.31
CA ASP A 639 22.45 14.28 8.25
C ASP A 639 23.81 13.72 8.71
N LYS A 640 24.82 14.57 8.84
CA LYS A 640 26.18 14.17 9.26
C LYS A 640 26.22 13.67 10.70
N GLU A 641 25.26 14.07 11.53
CA GLU A 641 25.18 13.71 12.94
C GLU A 641 24.28 12.48 13.18
N SER A 642 23.86 11.79 12.11
CA SER A 642 22.97 10.61 12.18
C SER A 642 23.47 9.46 13.06
N LEU A 643 24.78 9.35 13.27
CA LEU A 643 25.39 8.35 14.16
C LEU A 643 26.11 8.96 15.35
N ASN A 644 25.95 10.26 15.58
CA ASN A 644 26.54 10.92 16.73
C ASN A 644 25.82 10.47 18.02
N ARG A 645 26.46 9.56 18.77
CA ARG A 645 25.93 8.99 20.03
C ARG A 645 25.77 10.03 21.14
N ASN A 646 26.49 11.14 21.06
CA ASN A 646 26.39 12.24 22.01
C ASN A 646 25.25 13.21 21.68
N LEU A 647 24.62 13.09 20.51
CA LEU A 647 23.57 14.03 20.09
C LEU A 647 22.37 14.01 21.04
N LEU A 648 21.99 12.84 21.56
CA LEU A 648 20.91 12.74 22.54
C LEU A 648 21.23 13.53 23.82
N GLN A 649 22.46 13.39 24.34
CA GLN A 649 22.91 14.16 25.51
C GLN A 649 22.89 15.66 25.25
N ILE A 650 23.40 16.08 24.09
CA ILE A 650 23.49 17.49 23.70
C ILE A 650 22.09 18.12 23.63
N LEU A 651 21.15 17.46 22.97
CA LEU A 651 19.78 17.95 22.84
C LEU A 651 19.06 17.95 24.20
N TYR A 652 19.26 16.91 25.00
CA TYR A 652 18.71 16.80 26.35
C TYR A 652 19.17 17.94 27.29
N GLU A 653 20.45 18.31 27.25
CA GLU A 653 20.99 19.44 28.01
C GLU A 653 20.53 20.79 27.46
N MET A 654 20.60 20.96 26.13
CA MET A 654 20.28 22.22 25.46
C MET A 654 18.80 22.60 25.59
N GLU A 655 17.90 21.61 25.60
CA GLU A 655 16.46 21.81 25.76
C GLU A 655 16.01 21.86 27.24
N GLY A 656 16.95 21.72 28.19
CA GLY A 656 16.71 21.96 29.62
C GLY A 656 15.99 20.82 30.35
N TYR A 657 16.03 19.59 29.83
CA TYR A 657 15.42 18.43 30.48
C TYR A 657 16.29 17.83 31.60
N ALA A 658 17.55 18.24 31.69
CA ALA A 658 18.50 17.78 32.69
C ALA A 658 18.00 17.97 34.13
N LYS A 659 17.71 16.87 34.83
CA LYS A 659 17.37 16.86 36.26
C LYS A 659 18.02 15.69 37.02
N PRO A 660 18.16 15.79 38.36
CA PRO A 660 18.67 14.68 39.18
C PRO A 660 17.76 13.45 39.10
N ALA A 661 18.35 12.24 39.01
CA ALA A 661 17.58 11.00 38.93
C ALA A 661 16.60 10.79 40.10
N GLY A 662 16.93 11.28 41.30
CA GLY A 662 16.03 11.23 42.46
C GLY A 662 14.78 12.10 42.36
N GLN A 663 14.67 12.97 41.35
CA GLN A 663 13.48 13.76 41.04
C GLN A 663 12.64 13.15 39.90
N VAL A 664 13.08 12.03 39.33
CA VAL A 664 12.32 11.29 38.32
C VAL A 664 11.32 10.37 39.04
N ASP A 665 10.13 10.24 38.46
CA ASP A 665 9.15 9.27 38.93
C ASP A 665 9.71 7.84 38.82
N LYS A 666 9.69 7.08 39.92
CA LYS A 666 10.22 5.71 39.96
C LYS A 666 9.51 4.77 38.99
N ASN A 667 8.26 5.04 38.66
CA ASN A 667 7.50 4.20 37.73
C ASN A 667 8.04 4.25 36.29
N VAL A 668 8.90 5.21 35.96
CA VAL A 668 9.62 5.27 34.68
C VAL A 668 10.55 4.07 34.48
N TRP A 669 11.03 3.43 35.55
CA TRP A 669 11.80 2.17 35.46
C TRP A 669 11.00 1.06 34.76
N GLY A 670 9.66 1.11 34.79
CA GLY A 670 8.79 0.16 34.08
C GLY A 670 8.87 0.25 32.55
N PHE A 671 9.45 1.33 32.00
CA PHE A 671 9.55 1.59 30.56
C PHE A 671 10.95 1.39 29.98
N ILE A 672 11.91 0.94 30.80
CA ILE A 672 13.30 0.66 30.40
C ILE A 672 13.66 -0.79 30.76
N ASP A 673 14.67 -1.35 30.08
CA ASP A 673 15.09 -2.75 30.24
C ASP A 673 16.11 -2.96 31.37
N ILE A 674 16.37 -1.95 32.18
CA ILE A 674 17.31 -2.05 33.30
C ILE A 674 16.50 -1.81 34.59
N PRO A 675 16.64 -2.66 35.62
CA PRO A 675 15.88 -2.51 36.85
C PRO A 675 16.39 -1.32 37.67
N ASP A 676 15.53 -0.82 38.57
CA ASP A 676 15.93 0.20 39.54
C ASP A 676 17.12 -0.32 40.38
N PRO A 677 18.30 0.35 40.35
CA PRO A 677 19.43 -0.04 41.17
C PRO A 677 19.11 -0.09 42.67
N ALA A 678 18.14 0.69 43.15
CA ALA A 678 17.71 0.69 44.55
C ALA A 678 16.96 -0.59 44.97
N GLU A 679 16.45 -1.37 44.00
CA GLU A 679 15.69 -2.59 44.25
C GLU A 679 16.57 -3.86 44.19
N THR A 680 17.89 -3.72 44.21
CA THR A 680 18.83 -4.85 44.18
C THR A 680 18.97 -5.54 45.56
N GLY A 681 17.91 -6.25 45.97
CA GLY A 681 17.91 -7.15 47.13
C GLY A 681 16.88 -8.27 46.97
N THR A 682 17.24 -9.50 47.32
CA THR A 682 16.40 -10.71 47.29
C THR A 682 15.24 -10.70 48.30
N GLU A 683 15.09 -9.62 49.07
CA GLU A 683 14.08 -9.45 50.12
C GLU A 683 13.25 -8.19 49.86
N CYS A 684 12.34 -8.23 48.88
CA CYS A 684 11.25 -7.26 48.82
C CYS A 684 9.92 -7.97 48.57
N VAL A 685 9.67 -9.05 49.32
CA VAL A 685 8.44 -9.85 49.23
C VAL A 685 7.25 -9.18 49.96
N THR A 686 7.43 -8.05 50.66
CA THR A 686 6.37 -7.58 51.58
C THR A 686 6.09 -6.08 51.69
N GLU A 687 6.88 -5.17 51.08
CA GLU A 687 6.72 -3.72 51.36
C GLU A 687 6.27 -2.83 50.19
N ILE A 688 5.95 -3.36 49.00
CA ILE A 688 5.35 -2.54 47.92
C ILE A 688 3.83 -2.30 48.15
N LYS A 689 3.26 -2.76 49.27
CA LYS A 689 1.84 -2.48 49.59
C LYS A 689 1.56 -1.06 50.09
N ASN A 690 2.56 -0.24 50.43
CA ASN A 690 2.29 1.05 51.11
C ASN A 690 3.29 2.19 50.79
N LEU A 691 3.59 2.46 49.53
CA LEU A 691 4.14 3.76 49.13
C LEU A 691 3.27 4.37 48.04
N VAL A 692 2.12 4.90 48.48
CA VAL A 692 1.36 5.89 47.72
C VAL A 692 2.22 7.16 47.70
N THR A 693 2.89 7.39 46.59
CA THR A 693 3.37 8.72 46.20
C THR A 693 2.69 9.08 44.89
N GLU A 694 2.31 10.34 44.75
CA GLU A 694 1.51 10.98 43.69
C GLU A 694 2.04 10.75 42.26
N SER A 695 2.15 9.51 41.80
CA SER A 695 2.58 9.16 40.45
C SER A 695 1.38 9.16 39.51
N SER A 696 1.56 9.78 38.35
CA SER A 696 0.60 9.72 37.24
C SER A 696 0.82 8.52 36.31
N LEU A 697 1.91 7.77 36.56
CA LEU A 697 2.28 6.57 35.80
C LEU A 697 1.83 5.31 36.55
N PRO A 698 1.45 4.24 35.83
CA PRO A 698 1.16 2.97 36.46
C PRO A 698 2.44 2.39 37.11
N PRO A 699 2.31 1.62 38.21
CA PRO A 699 3.45 0.94 38.80
C PRO A 699 4.09 -0.02 37.80
N ALA A 700 5.41 -0.13 37.84
CA ALA A 700 6.14 -1.08 37.01
C ALA A 700 5.61 -2.51 37.27
N PRO A 701 5.30 -3.30 36.23
CA PRO A 701 4.87 -4.68 36.41
C PRO A 701 5.93 -5.47 37.19
N PHE A 702 5.51 -6.24 38.19
CA PHE A 702 6.40 -7.16 38.87
C PHE A 702 6.60 -8.40 38.01
N PHE A 703 7.86 -8.71 37.69
CA PHE A 703 8.24 -9.96 37.04
C PHE A 703 9.53 -10.50 37.67
N PRO A 704 9.75 -11.82 37.63
CA PRO A 704 10.92 -12.43 38.25
C PRO A 704 12.21 -11.90 37.61
N ARG A 705 13.03 -11.17 38.37
CA ARG A 705 14.38 -10.73 37.93
C ARG A 705 15.41 -11.87 38.00
N ASN A 706 14.97 -13.11 37.88
CA ASN A 706 15.79 -14.31 37.98
C ASN A 706 16.46 -14.67 36.66
N PHE A 707 16.17 -13.92 35.61
CA PHE A 707 16.74 -14.13 34.29
C PHE A 707 18.26 -13.90 34.31
N GLN A 708 19.01 -14.91 33.87
CA GLN A 708 20.46 -14.84 33.69
C GLN A 708 20.74 -14.63 32.20
N TRP A 709 21.33 -13.49 31.85
CA TRP A 709 21.83 -13.23 30.49
C TRP A 709 23.27 -13.76 30.37
N PRO A 710 23.62 -14.56 29.34
CA PRO A 710 22.78 -15.05 28.26
C PRO A 710 21.82 -16.17 28.71
N PRO A 711 20.66 -16.34 28.03
CA PRO A 711 19.64 -17.31 28.41
C PRO A 711 20.19 -18.74 28.45
N LYS A 712 19.74 -19.52 29.43
CA LYS A 712 20.06 -20.97 29.48
C LYS A 712 19.25 -21.68 28.38
N PRO A 713 19.88 -22.57 27.59
CA PRO A 713 19.14 -23.42 26.67
C PRO A 713 18.08 -24.25 27.41
N LEU A 714 16.98 -24.58 26.74
CA LEU A 714 15.98 -25.49 27.30
C LEU A 714 16.64 -26.83 27.69
N PRO A 715 16.30 -27.44 28.85
CA PRO A 715 16.97 -28.64 29.36
C PRO A 715 16.95 -29.83 28.40
N ASN A 716 15.94 -29.88 27.51
CA ASN A 716 15.71 -30.91 26.52
C ASN A 716 16.33 -30.59 25.14
N GLY A 717 16.99 -29.43 24.98
CA GLY A 717 17.56 -28.99 23.71
C GLY A 717 16.53 -28.61 22.64
N GLN A 718 15.25 -28.47 22.99
CA GLN A 718 14.23 -28.00 22.06
C GLN A 718 14.38 -26.50 21.78
N HIS A 719 13.95 -26.07 20.60
CA HIS A 719 13.87 -24.66 20.21
C HIS A 719 12.52 -24.39 19.54
N LEU A 720 12.08 -23.13 19.54
CA LEU A 720 10.81 -22.77 18.90
C LEU A 720 10.94 -22.82 17.38
N ALA A 721 9.93 -23.34 16.70
CA ALA A 721 9.84 -23.31 15.25
C ALA A 721 9.11 -22.03 14.81
N SER A 722 9.60 -21.39 13.75
CA SER A 722 8.95 -20.21 13.17
C SER A 722 7.77 -20.62 12.29
N SER A 723 6.58 -20.16 12.63
CA SER A 723 5.39 -20.30 11.79
C SER A 723 4.95 -18.95 11.24
N THR A 724 4.67 -18.88 9.93
CA THR A 724 4.19 -17.66 9.27
C THR A 724 2.68 -17.72 9.01
N PHE A 725 1.98 -16.68 9.40
CA PHE A 725 0.54 -16.51 9.18
C PHE A 725 0.26 -15.22 8.39
N ILE A 726 -0.87 -15.19 7.70
CA ILE A 726 -1.39 -13.99 7.04
C ILE A 726 -2.74 -13.64 7.67
N ILE A 727 -2.94 -12.36 7.95
CA ILE A 727 -4.26 -11.75 8.11
C ILE A 727 -4.56 -11.01 6.80
N PRO A 728 -5.45 -11.54 5.94
CA PRO A 728 -5.86 -10.85 4.73
C PRO A 728 -6.54 -9.51 5.03
N THR A 729 -6.51 -8.57 4.09
CA THR A 729 -7.07 -7.21 4.25
C THR A 729 -8.54 -7.24 4.65
N GLU A 730 -9.32 -8.14 4.06
CA GLU A 730 -10.73 -8.36 4.39
C GLU A 730 -10.94 -8.85 5.82
N MET A 731 -9.99 -9.64 6.35
CA MET A 731 -10.05 -10.13 7.73
C MET A 731 -9.58 -9.08 8.74
N ILE A 732 -8.67 -8.18 8.35
CA ILE A 732 -8.34 -6.99 9.15
C ILE A 732 -9.58 -6.09 9.29
N GLU A 733 -10.29 -5.85 8.18
CA GLU A 733 -11.53 -5.08 8.20
C GLU A 733 -12.60 -5.75 9.07
N GLN A 734 -12.77 -7.06 8.96
CA GLN A 734 -13.71 -7.80 9.80
C GLN A 734 -13.33 -7.73 11.28
N LEU A 735 -12.05 -7.92 11.62
CA LEU A 735 -11.57 -7.79 13.00
C LEU A 735 -11.84 -6.38 13.55
N ARG A 736 -11.64 -5.35 12.71
CA ARG A 736 -11.96 -3.95 13.07
C ARG A 736 -13.44 -3.78 13.36
N GLN A 737 -14.32 -4.29 12.50
CA GLN A 737 -15.76 -4.22 12.71
C GLN A 737 -16.17 -4.95 14.00
N ASP A 738 -15.62 -6.13 14.25
CA ASP A 738 -15.91 -6.92 15.45
C ASP A 738 -15.46 -6.19 16.74
N VAL A 739 -14.29 -5.54 16.72
CA VAL A 739 -13.80 -4.73 17.84
C VAL A 739 -14.63 -3.47 18.05
N LEU A 740 -15.02 -2.77 16.98
CA LEU A 740 -15.83 -1.54 17.05
C LEU A 740 -17.29 -1.81 17.46
N ALA A 741 -17.82 -3.01 17.20
CA ALA A 741 -19.16 -3.41 17.59
C ALA A 741 -19.28 -3.75 19.09
N ASP A 742 -18.15 -3.96 19.77
CA ASP A 742 -18.12 -4.34 21.18
C ASP A 742 -18.52 -3.15 22.08
N PRO A 743 -19.52 -3.31 22.97
CA PRO A 743 -19.89 -2.27 23.94
C PRO A 743 -18.74 -1.83 24.85
N ALA A 744 -17.77 -2.71 25.09
CA ALA A 744 -16.58 -2.40 25.85
C ALA A 744 -15.63 -1.46 25.08
N ALA A 745 -15.78 -1.25 23.77
CA ALA A 745 -15.01 -0.30 22.97
C ALA A 745 -15.36 1.18 23.30
N GLY A 746 -15.16 1.59 24.54
CA GLY A 746 -15.36 2.96 25.03
C GLY A 746 -14.26 3.97 24.66
N GLY A 747 -13.50 3.75 23.58
CA GLY A 747 -12.39 4.63 23.20
C GLY A 747 -11.83 4.35 21.81
N LEU A 748 -10.84 5.15 21.41
CA LEU A 748 -10.20 5.07 20.09
C LEU A 748 -9.11 4.01 20.08
N ILE A 749 -9.44 2.86 19.50
CA ILE A 749 -8.56 1.71 19.31
C ILE A 749 -7.94 1.80 17.92
N SER A 750 -6.60 1.73 17.82
CA SER A 750 -5.92 1.66 16.53
C SER A 750 -5.88 0.24 15.97
N ASP A 751 -5.73 0.10 14.65
CA ASP A 751 -5.40 -1.18 14.01
C ASP A 751 -4.20 -1.87 14.66
N SER A 752 -3.18 -1.08 15.03
CA SER A 752 -1.98 -1.54 15.71
C SER A 752 -2.29 -2.17 17.08
N ASP A 753 -3.14 -1.52 17.90
CA ASP A 753 -3.55 -2.07 19.21
C ASP A 753 -4.39 -3.33 19.04
N MET A 754 -5.29 -3.33 18.05
CA MET A 754 -6.16 -4.45 17.73
C MET A 754 -5.36 -5.70 17.33
N ILE A 755 -4.44 -5.55 16.39
CA ILE A 755 -3.64 -6.68 15.89
C ILE A 755 -2.69 -7.17 16.99
N GLN A 756 -2.02 -6.28 17.71
CA GLN A 756 -1.13 -6.68 18.81
C GLN A 756 -1.90 -7.37 19.94
N ALA A 757 -3.10 -6.88 20.30
CA ALA A 757 -3.96 -7.51 21.29
C ALA A 757 -4.41 -8.91 20.86
N PHE A 758 -4.86 -9.05 19.61
CA PHE A 758 -5.29 -10.32 19.03
C PHE A 758 -4.15 -11.35 19.03
N VAL A 759 -2.95 -10.96 18.57
CA VAL A 759 -1.78 -11.86 18.51
C VAL A 759 -1.27 -12.20 19.90
N TRP A 760 -1.22 -11.24 20.83
CA TRP A 760 -0.85 -11.49 22.22
C TRP A 760 -1.78 -12.51 22.87
N ARG A 761 -3.11 -12.33 22.72
CA ARG A 761 -4.12 -13.26 23.22
C ARG A 761 -3.93 -14.66 22.65
N ALA A 762 -3.81 -14.77 21.33
CA ALA A 762 -3.68 -16.06 20.65
C ALA A 762 -2.43 -16.83 21.12
N ALA A 763 -1.28 -16.15 21.22
CA ALA A 763 -0.04 -16.76 21.67
C ALA A 763 -0.09 -17.22 23.14
N VAL A 764 -0.74 -16.47 24.04
CA VAL A 764 -0.89 -16.87 25.45
C VAL A 764 -1.92 -17.99 25.59
N LYS A 765 -3.05 -17.95 24.86
CA LYS A 765 -4.06 -19.03 24.86
C LYS A 765 -3.47 -20.37 24.45
N ALA A 766 -2.70 -20.40 23.36
CA ALA A 766 -2.04 -21.62 22.88
C ALA A 766 -1.07 -22.20 23.92
N ARG A 767 -0.22 -21.35 24.52
CA ARG A 767 0.73 -21.76 25.57
C ARG A 767 0.03 -22.27 26.83
N ARG A 768 -0.98 -21.54 27.30
CA ARG A 768 -1.77 -21.92 28.48
C ARG A 768 -2.49 -23.25 28.26
N HIS A 769 -3.01 -23.48 27.05
CA HIS A 769 -3.62 -24.75 26.69
C HIS A 769 -2.61 -25.91 26.84
N VAL A 770 -1.41 -25.77 26.27
CA VAL A 770 -0.34 -26.78 26.38
C VAL A 770 0.09 -26.99 27.84
N ALA A 771 0.30 -25.92 28.60
CA ALA A 771 0.72 -25.99 29.99
C ALA A 771 -0.29 -26.78 30.86
N ILE A 772 -1.58 -26.50 30.72
CA ILE A 772 -2.63 -27.19 31.48
C ILE A 772 -2.83 -28.63 30.98
N GLN A 773 -2.98 -28.83 29.66
CA GLN A 773 -3.42 -30.12 29.11
C GLN A 773 -2.30 -31.15 28.99
N LEU A 774 -1.07 -30.70 28.72
CA LEU A 774 0.06 -31.60 28.44
C LEU A 774 1.11 -31.63 29.55
N ARG A 775 1.19 -30.59 30.40
CA ARG A 775 2.21 -30.49 31.45
C ARG A 775 1.66 -30.51 32.88
N ASP A 776 0.32 -30.55 33.03
CA ASP A 776 -0.37 -30.56 34.33
C ASP A 776 0.01 -29.34 35.21
N GLU A 777 0.29 -28.20 34.57
CA GLU A 777 0.62 -26.95 35.25
C GLU A 777 -0.64 -26.24 35.75
N THR A 778 -0.57 -25.70 36.97
CA THR A 778 -1.64 -24.91 37.59
C THR A 778 -1.26 -23.43 37.61
N PHE A 779 -2.20 -22.57 37.23
CA PHE A 779 -2.00 -21.11 37.21
C PHE A 779 -2.72 -20.47 38.40
N GLU A 780 -2.06 -19.56 39.09
CA GLU A 780 -2.70 -18.73 40.12
C GLU A 780 -3.65 -17.72 39.46
N THR A 781 -4.70 -17.29 40.17
CA THR A 781 -5.72 -16.38 39.60
C THR A 781 -5.16 -15.00 39.25
N ASP A 782 -4.10 -14.59 39.92
CA ASP A 782 -3.39 -13.31 39.81
C ASP A 782 -2.08 -13.42 39.00
N GLU A 783 -1.78 -14.59 38.43
CA GLU A 783 -0.61 -14.76 37.58
C GLU A 783 -0.74 -13.90 36.31
N MET A 784 0.23 -13.03 36.05
CA MET A 784 0.16 -12.01 34.99
C MET A 784 0.84 -12.46 33.70
N ALA A 785 0.17 -12.23 32.57
CA ALA A 785 0.83 -12.16 31.27
C ALA A 785 1.29 -10.72 31.04
N ILE A 786 2.53 -10.53 30.59
CA ILE A 786 3.10 -9.23 30.23
C ILE A 786 3.44 -9.28 28.76
N VAL A 787 3.07 -8.25 28.00
CA VAL A 787 3.52 -8.07 26.62
C VAL A 787 4.48 -6.89 26.56
N GLU A 788 5.66 -7.10 25.99
CA GLU A 788 6.62 -6.04 25.71
C GLU A 788 6.44 -5.54 24.28
N LEU A 789 6.18 -4.24 24.17
CA LEU A 789 5.95 -3.53 22.92
C LEU A 789 7.01 -2.43 22.77
N PRO A 790 8.08 -2.68 22.01
CA PRO A 790 9.09 -1.67 21.70
C PRO A 790 8.47 -0.51 20.92
N ILE A 791 8.71 0.73 21.35
CA ILE A 791 8.15 1.93 20.73
C ILE A 791 9.28 2.90 20.38
N ASP A 792 9.28 3.36 19.12
CA ASP A 792 10.22 4.37 18.63
C ASP A 792 10.02 5.69 19.39
N ALA A 793 11.02 6.09 20.16
CA ALA A 793 11.01 7.26 21.01
C ALA A 793 11.55 8.52 20.29
N ARG A 794 12.07 8.40 19.05
CA ARG A 794 12.50 9.56 18.24
C ARG A 794 11.45 10.67 18.12
N PRO A 795 10.14 10.38 17.91
CA PRO A 795 9.11 11.42 17.86
C PRO A 795 8.99 12.27 19.12
N TYR A 796 9.39 11.73 20.26
CA TYR A 796 9.16 12.31 21.58
C TYR A 796 10.42 12.96 22.17
N PHE A 797 11.58 12.78 21.55
CA PHE A 797 12.85 13.22 22.13
C PHE A 797 13.21 14.67 21.76
N SER A 798 13.32 15.02 20.48
CA SER A 798 13.62 16.41 20.10
C SER A 798 13.28 16.65 18.63
N LYS A 799 12.81 17.85 18.32
CA LYS A 799 12.60 18.32 16.94
C LYS A 799 13.90 18.54 16.18
N LEU A 800 15.03 18.70 16.89
CA LEU A 800 16.35 18.88 16.31
C LEU A 800 17.08 17.55 16.08
N LEU A 801 16.52 16.44 16.55
CA LEU A 801 17.05 15.11 16.27
C LEU A 801 16.85 14.77 14.78
N PRO A 802 17.92 14.49 14.01
CA PRO A 802 17.80 14.20 12.60
C PRO A 802 16.90 13.01 12.33
N GLU A 803 16.15 13.11 11.24
CA GLU A 803 15.29 12.03 10.78
C GLU A 803 16.04 10.73 10.50
N SER A 804 17.30 10.86 10.09
CA SER A 804 18.24 9.80 9.79
C SER A 804 19.00 9.26 10.99
N TYR A 805 18.66 9.64 12.24
CA TYR A 805 19.33 9.14 13.44
C TYR A 805 19.23 7.62 13.59
N MET A 806 20.37 6.94 13.65
CA MET A 806 20.50 5.47 13.56
C MET A 806 20.75 4.76 14.90
N GLY A 807 20.91 5.48 16.00
CA GLY A 807 21.10 4.86 17.33
C GLY A 807 19.83 4.29 17.91
N ASN A 808 19.96 3.48 18.95
CA ASN A 808 18.79 3.03 19.68
C ASN A 808 18.11 4.24 20.32
N LEU A 809 16.81 4.35 20.08
CA LEU A 809 15.94 5.28 20.80
C LEU A 809 14.57 4.65 20.92
N VAL A 810 14.48 3.68 21.83
CA VAL A 810 13.32 2.83 22.04
C VAL A 810 12.98 2.84 23.53
N VAL A 811 11.69 2.97 23.83
CA VAL A 811 11.12 2.69 25.16
C VAL A 811 10.25 1.44 25.08
N ILE A 812 10.12 0.71 26.18
CA ILE A 812 9.33 -0.53 26.20
C ILE A 812 8.01 -0.27 26.89
N ASN A 813 6.91 -0.39 26.16
CA ASN A 813 5.58 -0.37 26.75
C ASN A 813 5.22 -1.77 27.24
N ARG A 814 4.79 -1.89 28.50
CA ARG A 814 4.54 -3.19 29.17
C ARG A 814 3.10 -3.35 29.67
N PRO A 815 2.10 -3.38 28.78
CA PRO A 815 0.76 -3.80 29.17
C PRO A 815 0.78 -5.20 29.81
N SER A 816 -0.06 -5.41 30.82
CA SER A 816 -0.20 -6.69 31.49
C SER A 816 -1.65 -7.00 31.82
N MET A 817 -1.98 -8.29 31.86
CA MET A 817 -3.32 -8.80 32.16
C MET A 817 -3.19 -10.18 32.81
N PRO A 818 -4.03 -10.54 33.80
CA PRO A 818 -4.00 -11.88 34.37
C PRO A 818 -4.18 -12.94 33.27
N VAL A 819 -3.39 -14.01 33.32
CA VAL A 819 -3.37 -15.09 32.32
C VAL A 819 -4.77 -15.69 32.15
N ALA A 820 -5.48 -15.90 33.27
CA ALA A 820 -6.85 -16.40 33.28
C ALA A 820 -7.84 -15.45 32.58
N THR A 821 -7.69 -14.13 32.79
CA THR A 821 -8.52 -13.11 32.16
C THR A 821 -8.22 -13.02 30.66
N LEU A 822 -6.94 -12.90 30.28
CA LEU A 822 -6.52 -12.79 28.87
C LEU A 822 -7.01 -13.99 28.04
N CYS A 823 -6.97 -15.19 28.62
CA CYS A 823 -7.44 -16.41 27.96
C CYS A 823 -8.94 -16.69 28.15
N GLY A 824 -9.64 -15.91 28.97
CA GLY A 824 -11.04 -16.13 29.32
C GLY A 824 -11.99 -15.88 28.15
N THR A 825 -13.10 -16.60 28.08
CA THR A 825 -14.08 -16.47 26.99
C THR A 825 -14.89 -15.17 27.05
N GLU A 826 -14.96 -14.54 28.23
CA GLU A 826 -15.68 -13.27 28.44
C GLU A 826 -14.84 -12.04 28.07
N THR A 827 -13.52 -12.18 28.03
CA THR A 827 -12.62 -11.09 27.64
C THR A 827 -12.60 -10.98 26.13
N THR A 828 -12.81 -9.79 25.59
CA THR A 828 -12.83 -9.57 24.13
C THR A 828 -11.54 -8.93 23.65
N VAL A 829 -11.26 -9.03 22.33
CA VAL A 829 -10.10 -8.36 21.73
C VAL A 829 -10.18 -6.84 21.97
N ALA A 830 -11.38 -6.25 21.92
CA ALA A 830 -11.58 -4.82 22.19
C ALA A 830 -11.10 -4.40 23.59
N GLN A 831 -11.42 -5.18 24.62
CA GLN A 831 -10.95 -4.91 25.99
C GLN A 831 -9.43 -5.01 26.11
N ILE A 832 -8.82 -6.02 25.45
CA ILE A 832 -7.36 -6.17 25.46
C ILE A 832 -6.69 -5.01 24.72
N SER A 833 -7.26 -4.58 23.58
CA SER A 833 -6.76 -3.42 22.84
C SER A 833 -6.81 -2.13 23.65
N GLN A 834 -7.81 -1.97 24.52
CA GLN A 834 -7.85 -0.83 25.44
C GLN A 834 -6.76 -0.87 26.49
N VAL A 835 -6.40 -2.05 27.00
CA VAL A 835 -5.26 -2.19 27.92
C VAL A 835 -3.97 -1.74 27.23
N LEU A 836 -3.77 -2.14 25.97
CA LEU A 836 -2.63 -1.69 25.16
C LEU A 836 -2.66 -0.16 24.95
N ARG A 837 -3.80 0.39 24.54
CA ARG A 837 -3.97 1.83 24.29
C ARG A 837 -3.77 2.66 25.56
N ALA A 838 -4.35 2.24 26.68
CA ALA A 838 -4.19 2.92 27.97
C ALA A 838 -2.73 2.98 28.40
N ALA A 839 -1.97 1.90 28.22
CA ALA A 839 -0.55 1.87 28.50
C ALA A 839 0.25 2.79 27.56
N ALA A 840 -0.08 2.80 26.26
CA ALA A 840 0.62 3.61 25.25
C ALA A 840 0.45 5.13 25.44
N VAL A 841 -0.68 5.59 26.03
CA VAL A 841 -0.94 7.02 26.29
C VAL A 841 0.08 7.65 27.24
N HIS A 842 0.76 6.86 28.08
CA HIS A 842 1.78 7.36 28.99
C HIS A 842 3.09 7.75 28.30
N ILE A 843 3.28 7.37 27.03
CA ILE A 843 4.49 7.65 26.27
C ILE A 843 4.44 9.08 25.77
N THR A 844 5.15 9.93 26.49
CA THR A 844 5.19 11.38 26.29
C THR A 844 6.65 11.84 26.21
N PRO A 845 6.91 13.07 25.70
CA PRO A 845 8.25 13.63 25.74
C PRO A 845 8.87 13.61 27.14
N SER A 846 8.07 13.95 28.17
CA SER A 846 8.53 13.90 29.56
C SER A 846 8.96 12.50 29.99
N LEU A 847 8.18 11.45 29.64
CA LEU A 847 8.54 10.07 29.96
C LEU A 847 9.87 9.69 29.30
N VAL A 848 10.05 10.02 28.02
CA VAL A 848 11.26 9.66 27.27
C VAL A 848 12.50 10.35 27.82
N HIS A 849 12.41 11.62 28.18
CA HIS A 849 13.52 12.34 28.82
C HIS A 849 13.81 11.86 30.24
N ASP A 850 12.79 11.50 31.00
CA ASP A 850 12.92 10.90 32.32
C ASP A 850 13.59 9.53 32.25
N ALA A 851 13.23 8.70 31.26
CA ALA A 851 13.90 7.45 30.98
C ALA A 851 15.39 7.66 30.64
N PHE A 852 15.70 8.66 29.81
CA PHE A 852 17.08 9.04 29.50
C PHE A 852 17.84 9.51 30.75
N THR A 853 17.18 10.20 31.68
CA THR A 853 17.74 10.60 32.98
C THR A 853 18.11 9.38 33.84
N LEU A 854 17.19 8.41 33.95
CA LEU A 854 17.41 7.21 34.74
C LEU A 854 18.50 6.33 34.16
N LEU A 855 18.52 6.14 32.83
CA LEU A 855 19.57 5.39 32.14
C LEU A 855 20.95 6.01 32.41
N GLN A 856 21.09 7.34 32.36
CA GLN A 856 22.31 8.04 32.74
C GLN A 856 22.72 7.85 34.21
N SER A 857 21.85 7.35 35.09
CA SER A 857 22.17 7.07 36.50
C SER A 857 22.51 5.61 36.79
N VAL A 858 22.27 4.70 35.83
CA VAL A 858 22.56 3.27 35.98
C VAL A 858 24.06 3.05 36.25
N PRO A 859 24.44 2.31 37.32
CA PRO A 859 25.85 2.04 37.64
C PRO A 859 26.42 0.80 36.92
N ASP A 860 25.55 -0.11 36.47
CA ASP A 860 25.91 -1.38 35.84
C ASP A 860 24.95 -1.70 34.69
N TYR A 861 25.37 -1.46 33.45
CA TYR A 861 24.60 -1.73 32.24
C TYR A 861 24.59 -3.22 31.85
N THR A 862 25.28 -4.10 32.58
CA THR A 862 25.24 -5.56 32.32
C THR A 862 23.95 -6.23 32.81
N LYS A 863 23.08 -5.49 33.51
CA LYS A 863 21.86 -6.00 34.15
C LYS A 863 20.60 -5.71 33.34
N VAL A 864 20.53 -6.24 32.12
CA VAL A 864 19.32 -6.15 31.29
C VAL A 864 18.27 -7.15 31.78
N THR A 865 17.03 -6.70 31.93
CA THR A 865 15.87 -7.48 32.38
C THR A 865 14.69 -7.21 31.45
N THR A 866 14.35 -8.21 30.64
CA THR A 866 13.28 -8.12 29.64
C THR A 866 12.33 -9.28 29.89
N ALA A 867 11.03 -9.01 29.99
CA ALA A 867 10.02 -10.00 30.37
C ALA A 867 9.90 -11.12 29.32
N CYS A 868 10.17 -10.85 28.05
CA CYS A 868 10.09 -11.86 27.00
C CYS A 868 11.28 -12.84 26.96
N MET A 869 12.33 -12.62 27.77
CA MET A 869 13.55 -13.41 27.72
C MET A 869 13.44 -14.83 28.29
N GLU A 870 12.32 -15.17 28.94
CA GLU A 870 12.06 -16.52 29.42
C GLU A 870 11.47 -17.40 28.30
N MET A 871 12.04 -18.59 28.12
CA MET A 871 11.56 -19.59 27.14
C MET A 871 10.32 -20.35 27.64
N GLU A 872 10.12 -20.38 28.95
CA GLU A 872 8.95 -20.95 29.63
C GLU A 872 8.16 -19.80 30.29
N GLY A 873 6.83 -19.90 30.35
CA GLY A 873 5.96 -18.87 30.92
C GLY A 873 5.07 -18.14 29.90
N MET A 874 4.37 -17.12 30.39
CA MET A 874 3.28 -16.43 29.67
C MET A 874 3.63 -15.03 29.15
N HIS A 875 4.81 -14.50 29.50
CA HIS A 875 5.29 -13.23 28.96
C HIS A 875 5.69 -13.36 27.48
N THR A 876 5.62 -12.27 26.71
CA THR A 876 6.03 -12.26 25.29
C THR A 876 6.47 -10.88 24.86
N ALA A 877 7.26 -10.78 23.79
CA ALA A 877 7.45 -9.54 23.07
C ALA A 877 6.69 -9.58 21.74
N VAL A 878 6.12 -8.45 21.34
CA VAL A 878 5.59 -8.24 19.97
C VAL A 878 6.38 -7.12 19.32
N ASN A 879 7.19 -7.48 18.34
CA ASN A 879 7.92 -6.51 17.54
C ASN A 879 7.07 -6.10 16.32
N ASN A 880 6.56 -4.87 16.35
CA ASN A 880 5.66 -4.37 15.32
C ASN A 880 6.40 -3.57 14.25
N LEU A 881 6.57 -4.17 13.08
CA LEU A 881 7.29 -3.59 11.94
C LEU A 881 6.35 -3.06 10.85
N MET A 882 5.04 -2.95 11.12
CA MET A 882 4.04 -2.58 10.11
C MET A 882 4.36 -1.27 9.37
N LEU A 883 5.01 -0.32 10.04
CA LEU A 883 5.34 1.00 9.49
C LEU A 883 6.72 1.06 8.80
N PHE A 884 7.45 -0.06 8.72
CA PHE A 884 8.75 -0.08 8.06
C PHE A 884 8.56 -0.02 6.54
N GLN A 885 9.18 0.99 5.90
CA GLN A 885 9.02 1.24 4.47
C GLN A 885 10.09 0.50 3.65
N THR A 886 9.87 -0.79 3.38
CA THR A 886 10.77 -1.57 2.52
C THR A 886 10.85 -1.03 1.10
N SER A 887 9.79 -0.38 0.62
CA SER A 887 9.75 0.29 -0.69
C SER A 887 10.75 1.45 -0.82
N ALA A 888 11.22 2.03 0.29
CA ALA A 888 12.24 3.06 0.28
C ALA A 888 13.67 2.50 0.08
N ILE A 889 13.84 1.17 0.16
CA ILE A 889 15.11 0.49 -0.02
C ILE A 889 15.23 0.07 -1.50
N SER A 890 15.73 0.97 -2.35
CA SER A 890 16.03 0.66 -3.75
C SER A 890 17.53 0.57 -3.99
N PHE A 891 17.99 -0.58 -4.47
CA PHE A 891 19.38 -0.84 -4.86
C PHE A 891 19.66 -0.48 -6.33
N GLY A 892 18.67 0.09 -7.04
CA GLY A 892 18.75 0.39 -8.46
C GLY A 892 18.44 -0.80 -9.35
N ASP A 893 18.14 -0.51 -10.61
CA ASP A 893 17.57 -1.46 -11.54
C ASP A 893 18.58 -1.98 -12.57
N GLU A 894 19.88 -1.67 -12.47
CA GLU A 894 20.91 -2.14 -13.43
C GLU A 894 20.83 -3.68 -13.61
N PHE A 895 20.77 -4.41 -12.50
CA PHE A 895 20.74 -5.89 -12.48
C PHE A 895 19.55 -6.49 -11.73
N LEU A 896 18.84 -5.68 -10.93
CA LEU A 896 17.70 -6.10 -10.12
C LEU A 896 16.41 -5.71 -10.85
N ASP A 897 15.40 -6.57 -10.75
CA ASP A 897 14.06 -6.26 -11.25
C ASP A 897 13.32 -5.33 -10.27
N ASP A 898 12.08 -4.92 -10.62
CA ASP A 898 11.19 -4.15 -9.73
C ASP A 898 11.84 -2.86 -9.16
N GLY A 899 12.67 -2.18 -9.97
CA GLY A 899 13.36 -0.95 -9.55
C GLY A 899 14.42 -1.17 -8.47
N GLY A 900 14.86 -2.41 -8.24
CA GLY A 900 15.80 -2.77 -7.18
C GLY A 900 15.21 -2.71 -5.77
N VAL A 901 13.88 -2.76 -5.65
CA VAL A 901 13.15 -2.83 -4.38
C VAL A 901 13.03 -4.30 -3.95
N PRO A 902 13.17 -4.63 -2.66
CA PRO A 902 13.01 -6.02 -2.22
C PRO A 902 11.55 -6.48 -2.36
N SER A 903 11.33 -7.67 -2.96
CA SER A 903 10.01 -8.30 -3.02
C SER A 903 9.48 -8.71 -1.64
N ALA A 904 10.37 -8.93 -0.66
CA ALA A 904 10.01 -9.22 0.72
C ALA A 904 11.15 -8.90 1.69
N MET A 905 10.80 -8.66 2.96
CA MET A 905 11.72 -8.59 4.09
C MET A 905 11.30 -9.59 5.17
N ARG A 906 12.26 -10.34 5.72
CA ARG A 906 12.05 -11.24 6.87
C ARG A 906 13.04 -10.93 7.98
N VAL A 907 12.62 -11.13 9.22
CA VAL A 907 13.52 -11.14 10.38
C VAL A 907 14.13 -12.54 10.47
N GLN A 908 15.42 -12.62 10.81
CA GLN A 908 16.06 -13.89 11.12
C GLN A 908 15.61 -14.36 12.51
N MET A 909 14.87 -15.46 12.56
CA MET A 909 14.16 -15.92 13.75
C MET A 909 14.83 -17.10 14.44
N ASP A 910 15.67 -17.90 13.77
CA ASP A 910 16.16 -19.16 14.34
C ASP A 910 16.97 -18.93 15.63
N ALA A 911 17.89 -17.97 15.60
CA ALA A 911 18.70 -17.60 16.75
C ALA A 911 17.86 -16.98 17.88
N ILE A 912 16.82 -16.22 17.54
CA ILE A 912 15.91 -15.59 18.50
C ILE A 912 15.06 -16.66 19.18
N ASN A 913 14.45 -17.54 18.39
CA ASN A 913 13.63 -18.67 18.85
C ASN A 913 14.41 -19.70 19.68
N ALA A 914 15.74 -19.69 19.59
CA ALA A 914 16.60 -20.47 20.46
C ALA A 914 16.86 -19.81 21.83
N ALA A 915 16.62 -18.51 21.95
CA ALA A 915 16.99 -17.70 23.10
C ALA A 915 15.79 -17.15 23.89
N PHE A 916 14.75 -16.65 23.21
CA PHE A 916 13.58 -16.05 23.85
C PHE A 916 12.34 -15.97 22.93
N ARG A 917 11.17 -15.69 23.53
CA ARG A 917 9.87 -15.67 22.82
C ARG A 917 9.57 -14.30 22.22
N MET A 918 9.70 -14.20 20.90
CA MET A 918 9.35 -12.99 20.15
C MET A 918 8.33 -13.28 19.05
N LEU A 919 7.34 -12.41 18.95
CA LEU A 919 6.34 -12.37 17.89
C LEU A 919 6.70 -11.21 16.96
N VAL A 920 6.60 -11.39 15.65
CA VAL A 920 6.88 -10.33 14.68
C VAL A 920 5.66 -10.05 13.84
N ILE A 921 5.25 -8.79 13.78
CA ILE A 921 4.30 -8.28 12.80
C ILE A 921 5.12 -7.63 11.69
N HIS A 922 5.08 -8.19 10.49
CA HIS A 922 5.87 -7.70 9.35
C HIS A 922 5.30 -6.40 8.75
N PRO A 923 6.09 -5.71 7.90
CA PRO A 923 5.62 -4.54 7.16
C PRO A 923 4.29 -4.78 6.46
N LEU A 924 3.46 -3.73 6.40
CA LEU A 924 2.18 -3.78 5.70
C LEU A 924 2.42 -4.17 4.22
N ARG A 925 1.66 -5.15 3.74
CA ARG A 925 1.73 -5.60 2.34
C ARG A 925 1.08 -4.57 1.41
N GLU A 926 1.42 -4.62 0.12
CA GLU A 926 0.82 -3.73 -0.89
C GLU A 926 -0.69 -3.93 -1.05
N ASP A 927 -1.18 -5.15 -0.82
CA ASP A 927 -2.62 -5.49 -0.81
C ASP A 927 -3.35 -5.04 0.46
N GLY A 928 -2.62 -4.52 1.46
CA GLY A 928 -3.15 -4.10 2.76
C GLY A 928 -3.16 -5.21 3.82
N GLY A 929 -2.76 -6.43 3.48
CA GLY A 929 -2.69 -7.56 4.41
C GLY A 929 -1.46 -7.49 5.32
N ILE A 930 -1.45 -8.32 6.37
CA ILE A 930 -0.38 -8.35 7.36
C ILE A 930 0.14 -9.76 7.55
N GLU A 931 1.46 -9.91 7.63
CA GLU A 931 2.10 -11.18 7.91
C GLU A 931 2.60 -11.22 9.35
N LEU A 932 2.34 -12.34 10.01
CA LEU A 932 2.75 -12.60 11.38
C LEU A 932 3.76 -13.74 11.39
N VAL A 933 4.78 -13.62 12.22
CA VAL A 933 5.70 -14.72 12.53
C VAL A 933 5.63 -15.00 14.02
N ILE A 934 5.33 -16.25 14.35
CA ILE A 934 5.14 -16.72 15.72
C ILE A 934 6.09 -17.90 15.93
N GLY A 935 6.99 -17.77 16.92
CA GLY A 935 7.81 -18.87 17.40
C GLY A 935 7.03 -19.74 18.38
N THR A 936 6.81 -21.01 18.04
CA THR A 936 6.02 -21.96 18.85
C THR A 936 6.74 -23.29 19.01
N LEU A 937 6.52 -23.97 20.14
CA LEU A 937 6.75 -25.42 20.22
C LEU A 937 5.73 -26.16 19.32
N PRO A 938 6.01 -27.40 18.88
CA PRO A 938 5.07 -28.15 18.03
C PRO A 938 3.66 -28.25 18.62
N GLU A 939 3.56 -28.53 19.92
CA GLU A 939 2.26 -28.68 20.59
C GLU A 939 1.53 -27.33 20.75
N GLU A 940 2.29 -26.23 20.86
CA GLU A 940 1.74 -24.87 20.89
C GLU A 940 1.20 -24.46 19.51
N LEU A 941 1.86 -24.89 18.43
CA LEU A 941 1.37 -24.67 17.07
C LEU A 941 0.06 -25.39 16.83
N ASP A 942 -0.04 -26.66 17.25
CA ASP A 942 -1.27 -27.45 17.14
C ASP A 942 -2.42 -26.78 17.91
N ALA A 943 -2.15 -26.31 19.13
CA ALA A 943 -3.13 -25.58 19.94
C ALA A 943 -3.56 -24.26 19.27
N LEU A 944 -2.63 -23.54 18.64
CA LEU A 944 -2.91 -22.30 17.93
C LEU A 944 -3.76 -22.53 16.66
N LEU A 945 -3.48 -23.59 15.91
CA LEU A 945 -4.24 -23.98 14.72
C LEU A 945 -5.63 -24.55 15.07
N ALA A 946 -5.80 -25.11 16.26
CA ALA A 946 -7.10 -25.54 16.76
C ALA A 946 -7.98 -24.39 17.31
N ASP A 947 -7.40 -23.20 17.54
CA ASP A 947 -8.14 -22.06 18.07
C ASP A 947 -9.04 -21.44 16.97
N GLY A 948 -10.35 -21.60 17.13
CA GLY A 948 -11.36 -21.07 16.21
C GLY A 948 -11.38 -19.54 16.13
N GLU A 949 -10.98 -18.82 17.19
CA GLU A 949 -10.85 -17.36 17.18
C GLU A 949 -9.66 -16.94 16.33
N PHE A 950 -8.52 -17.63 16.47
CA PHE A 950 -7.31 -17.34 15.70
C PHE A 950 -7.50 -17.67 14.21
N THR A 951 -7.98 -18.88 13.91
CA THR A 951 -8.21 -19.35 12.54
C THR A 951 -9.38 -18.67 11.84
N ARG A 952 -10.23 -17.91 12.55
CA ARG A 952 -11.23 -17.05 11.91
C ARG A 952 -10.57 -15.95 11.06
N TYR A 953 -9.53 -15.29 11.60
CA TYR A 953 -8.89 -14.15 10.95
C TYR A 953 -7.55 -14.50 10.28
N CYS A 954 -6.86 -15.54 10.75
CA CYS A 954 -5.54 -15.94 10.24
C CYS A 954 -5.59 -17.14 9.30
N ARG A 955 -4.64 -17.16 8.37
CA ARG A 955 -4.32 -18.31 7.51
C ARG A 955 -2.83 -18.63 7.63
N GLN A 956 -2.47 -19.88 7.86
CA GLN A 956 -1.07 -20.31 7.88
C GLN A 956 -0.51 -20.38 6.45
N LYS A 957 0.70 -19.87 6.24
CA LYS A 957 1.46 -20.15 5.01
C LYS A 957 2.11 -21.53 5.14
N LEU A 958 1.62 -22.50 4.37
CA LEU A 958 2.21 -23.84 4.33
C LEU A 958 3.47 -23.84 3.45
N HIS A 959 4.51 -24.54 3.91
CA HIS A 959 5.71 -24.77 3.12
C HIS A 959 5.37 -25.77 1.99
N HIS A 960 5.84 -25.50 0.76
CA HIS A 960 5.62 -26.37 -0.40
C HIS A 960 6.13 -27.82 -0.23
N ALA A 961 6.92 -28.12 0.80
CA ALA A 961 7.47 -29.45 1.06
C ALA A 961 6.40 -30.44 1.57
N GLU A 962 5.32 -29.97 2.20
CA GLU A 962 4.30 -30.86 2.81
C GLU A 962 3.23 -31.34 1.81
N LYS A 963 3.08 -30.68 0.65
CA LYS A 963 2.14 -31.14 -0.39
C LYS A 963 2.58 -32.41 -1.14
N GLY A 964 3.79 -32.92 -0.87
CA GLY A 964 4.34 -34.11 -1.52
C GLY A 964 3.99 -35.47 -0.89
N ALA A 965 3.39 -35.50 0.31
CA ALA A 965 3.30 -36.74 1.10
C ALA A 965 1.88 -37.29 1.35
N GLY A 966 0.82 -36.73 0.78
CA GLY A 966 -0.53 -37.09 1.23
C GLY A 966 -1.68 -36.93 0.24
N VAL A 967 -1.58 -37.46 -0.99
CA VAL A 967 -2.78 -37.90 -1.75
C VAL A 967 -2.39 -39.06 -2.69
N VAL A 968 -2.16 -40.25 -2.11
CA VAL A 968 -2.39 -41.54 -2.78
C VAL A 968 -2.93 -42.51 -1.74
N SER A 969 -4.22 -42.40 -1.43
CA SER A 969 -5.08 -43.53 -1.00
C SER A 969 -6.47 -43.00 -0.61
N GLY A 970 -7.50 -43.53 -1.27
CA GLY A 970 -8.92 -43.30 -0.97
C GLY A 970 -9.67 -42.64 -2.10
#